data_AF-A0A235I770-F1
#
_entry.id   AF-A0A235I770-F1
#
_cell.length_a   1.000
_cell.length_b   1.000
_cell.length_c   1.000
_cell.angle_alpha   90.00
_cell.angle_beta   90.00
_cell.angle_gamma   90.00
#
_symmetry.space_group_name_H-M   'P 1'
#
loop_
_entity.id
_entity.type
_entity.pdbx_description
1 polymer ?
#
loop_
_entity_poly.entity_id
_entity_poly.type
_entity_poly.pdbx_seq_one_letter_code
_entity_poly.pdbx_strand_id
1 'polypeptide(L)'
;MKERQKITRFDGISKWLSNSVSESEDKRYTHRLLTEDKSQRDIIINELILIVQKAHEDARYRLRKLAGNSLAPFGDFSESDPSEGYPDRLHIQTLKGYFGEIFAGIIAENFAPFGQDNWEVPAFLFRFHPVAFQHLEFLKQTGEIAKPQPGRTGDDCLAFRRNSEGVIIASLICEAKCTANHDTNMISEAHIKANKSSGYPVDIPQLIDILQDYNDDLSSNWKNALQVLQLKIKLNKVDKNYESCYLISYICGQHPVKKLTWISPNKVHEKYTIERRLEAVEIHLHEVENIVKTVYIQQKIFTISIDIPTQTVQQPDDAEVAKANSDWSDKQANRRYISLIGELENKNQANNQQVNSLSPLAQLLLHLEEQWRRIFLPNSEGILLNSLELTRNYSTENNLSDDNFVSWLEQTAPLSYSNNLSDAQLSAIETLDSLDSILLSAIVEIEQLAAKDLSPNELEEQLQKIWQRSFAHYASREQERLENLFIRRGRALKTEIYKDMSQRRRLYRTSLPPRDGNQLLTLYPRLKEQLTVGRDYAIWTVEERFNYIQNIVSILTSLSKFQLSDTSVNVTWNEILRWWLDHHTAPKKPSVSQISKWHSYISQNFGYRFNWGLGSVIALAIDEAFGGELVESSLENWSQTGLPWIVFWMKELIVWGTLDPVAAYLLAKVEDVTTRKQAEELAQTYYHYISERESEPNEYLNAVNIKNWVEQSYSSVERHLPTPKPPNRINVNLLKDFSKAPSKNWRVVPVEIGDDIQWFDLAGFPLAICQKPEKWQSDFLNTYDFMLDAENRFVSSKIYV
;
A
#
# COMPACT_ATOMS: atom_id res chain seq x y z
N MET A 1 31.27 4.43 -2.67
CA MET A 1 31.44 4.85 -1.27
C MET A 1 32.01 6.27 -1.18
N LYS A 2 31.33 7.24 -1.82
CA LYS A 2 31.62 8.69 -1.72
C LYS A 2 30.31 9.35 -1.26
N GLU A 3 30.36 9.86 -0.03
CA GLU A 3 29.51 10.89 0.58
C GLU A 3 28.07 11.04 0.05
N ARG A 4 27.07 10.62 0.85
CA ARG A 4 25.92 11.52 1.06
C ARG A 4 26.45 12.71 1.86
N GLN A 5 27.02 13.67 1.12
CA GLN A 5 27.50 14.96 1.61
C GLN A 5 26.30 15.81 2.06
N LYS A 6 26.52 16.70 3.03
CA LYS A 6 25.62 17.80 3.45
C LYS A 6 24.70 18.25 2.29
N ILE A 7 23.38 18.20 2.51
CA ILE A 7 22.34 18.31 1.44
C ILE A 7 22.48 19.61 0.63
N THR A 8 22.92 20.68 1.28
CA THR A 8 22.98 22.05 0.77
C THR A 8 24.40 22.62 0.67
N ARG A 9 25.45 21.83 0.94
CA ARG A 9 26.83 22.33 0.89
C ARG A 9 27.39 22.30 -0.52
N PHE A 10 27.61 23.49 -1.09
CA PHE A 10 28.19 23.68 -2.41
C PHE A 10 29.21 24.82 -2.37
N ASP A 11 30.33 24.66 -3.06
CA ASP A 11 31.46 25.60 -2.99
C ASP A 11 31.12 26.99 -3.55
N GLY A 12 30.18 27.08 -4.50
CA GLY A 12 29.80 28.32 -5.15
C GLY A 12 28.94 29.25 -4.28
N ILE A 13 28.08 28.69 -3.42
CA ILE A 13 27.16 29.46 -2.57
C ILE A 13 27.88 30.49 -1.69
N SER A 14 29.00 30.09 -1.09
CA SER A 14 29.79 30.98 -0.23
C SER A 14 30.44 32.15 -0.98
N LYS A 15 30.63 32.02 -2.30
CA LYS A 15 31.16 33.07 -3.19
C LYS A 15 30.07 33.99 -3.72
N TRP A 16 28.83 33.52 -3.78
CA TRP A 16 27.67 34.28 -4.25
C TRP A 16 27.22 35.36 -3.26
N LEU A 17 27.28 35.06 -1.97
CA LEU A 17 26.73 35.91 -0.92
C LEU A 17 27.87 36.56 -0.14
N SER A 18 27.95 37.88 -0.22
CA SER A 18 28.76 38.64 0.72
C SER A 18 28.22 38.47 2.14
N ASN A 19 29.12 38.26 3.10
CA ASN A 19 28.78 37.82 4.45
C ASN A 19 29.34 38.81 5.49
N SER A 20 28.46 39.46 6.24
CA SER A 20 28.81 40.35 7.34
C SER A 20 28.16 39.88 8.63
N VAL A 21 28.94 39.74 9.70
CA VAL A 21 28.48 39.24 11.01
C VAL A 21 28.71 40.29 12.08
N SER A 22 27.70 40.52 12.91
CA SER A 22 27.80 41.26 14.16
C SER A 22 27.35 40.37 15.32
N GLU A 23 28.00 40.50 16.46
CA GLU A 23 27.71 39.69 17.66
C GLU A 23 27.52 40.63 18.85
N SER A 24 26.54 40.33 19.71
CA SER A 24 26.33 41.04 20.97
C SER A 24 27.49 40.79 21.94
N GLU A 25 27.70 41.70 22.89
CA GLU A 25 28.76 41.58 23.89
C GLU A 25 28.66 40.28 24.72
N ASP A 26 27.44 39.79 24.97
CA ASP A 26 27.17 38.56 25.71
C ASP A 26 27.21 37.29 24.84
N LYS A 27 27.47 37.42 23.53
CA LYS A 27 27.51 36.34 22.52
C LYS A 27 26.24 35.48 22.44
N ARG A 28 25.12 35.98 22.97
CA ARG A 28 23.81 35.32 22.88
C ARG A 28 23.05 35.70 21.63
N TYR A 29 23.38 36.83 21.02
CA TYR A 29 22.76 37.28 19.79
C TYR A 29 23.81 37.49 18.70
N THR A 30 23.62 36.81 17.59
CA THR A 30 24.41 37.01 16.37
C THR A 30 23.46 37.54 15.30
N HIS A 31 23.88 38.58 14.59
CA HIS A 31 23.20 39.04 13.39
C HIS A 31 24.12 38.82 12.19
N ARG A 32 23.58 38.25 11.12
CA ARG A 32 24.28 38.02 9.87
C ARG A 32 23.53 38.68 8.73
N LEU A 33 24.23 39.50 7.95
CA LEU A 33 23.75 40.03 6.69
C LEU A 33 24.40 39.25 5.55
N LEU A 34 23.57 38.66 4.70
CA LEU A 34 23.96 38.03 3.45
C LEU A 34 23.43 38.88 2.29
N THR A 35 24.32 39.44 1.47
CA THR A 35 23.91 40.25 0.31
C THR A 35 24.40 39.61 -0.98
N GLU A 36 23.48 39.47 -1.93
CA GLU A 36 23.73 38.87 -3.22
C GLU A 36 24.74 39.66 -4.06
N ASP A 37 25.75 38.97 -4.60
CA ASP A 37 26.51 39.42 -5.75
C ASP A 37 25.78 38.98 -7.03
N LYS A 38 25.06 39.92 -7.66
CA LYS A 38 24.29 39.65 -8.89
C LYS A 38 25.17 39.15 -10.04
N SER A 39 26.48 39.45 -10.05
CA SER A 39 27.40 38.99 -11.09
C SER A 39 27.64 37.47 -11.06
N GLN A 40 27.46 36.85 -9.90
CA GLN A 40 27.65 35.41 -9.70
C GLN A 40 26.35 34.61 -9.89
N ARG A 41 25.20 35.27 -10.06
CA ARG A 41 23.89 34.62 -10.10
C ARG A 41 23.79 33.54 -11.17
N ASP A 42 24.20 33.85 -12.40
CA ASP A 42 24.07 32.92 -13.54
C ASP A 42 24.96 31.67 -13.36
N ILE A 43 26.04 31.79 -12.60
CA ILE A 43 26.94 30.68 -12.27
C ILE A 43 26.28 29.77 -11.22
N ILE A 44 25.60 30.38 -10.24
CA ILE A 44 25.10 29.70 -9.04
C ILE A 44 23.68 29.18 -9.19
N ILE A 45 22.92 29.67 -10.17
CA ILE A 45 21.54 29.26 -10.39
C ILE A 45 21.41 27.74 -10.60
N ASN A 46 22.40 27.12 -11.26
CA ASN A 46 22.45 25.68 -11.46
C ASN A 46 22.70 24.91 -10.15
N GLU A 47 23.58 25.43 -9.28
CA GLU A 47 23.78 24.86 -7.94
C GLU A 47 22.51 24.96 -7.10
N LEU A 48 21.81 26.11 -7.17
CA LEU A 48 20.54 26.31 -6.48
C LEU A 48 19.44 25.35 -6.98
N ILE A 49 19.36 25.11 -8.29
CA ILE A 49 18.45 24.12 -8.87
C ILE A 49 18.73 22.73 -8.28
N LEU A 50 20.00 22.31 -8.21
CA LEU A 50 20.38 21.01 -7.65
C LEU A 50 20.04 20.90 -6.15
N ILE A 51 20.31 21.96 -5.37
CA ILE A 51 19.94 22.01 -3.95
C ILE A 51 18.43 21.88 -3.77
N VAL A 52 17.65 22.65 -4.54
CA VAL A 52 16.18 22.62 -4.49
C VAL A 52 15.66 21.25 -4.91
N GLN A 53 16.23 20.64 -5.94
CA GLN A 53 15.89 19.28 -6.34
C GLN A 53 16.13 18.31 -5.20
N LYS A 54 17.35 18.24 -4.64
CA LYS A 54 17.69 17.35 -3.52
C LYS A 54 16.77 17.53 -2.32
N ALA A 55 16.46 18.77 -1.96
CA ALA A 55 15.60 19.06 -0.82
C ALA A 55 14.17 18.50 -0.98
N HIS A 56 13.67 18.40 -2.21
CA HIS A 56 12.33 17.86 -2.51
C HIS A 56 12.31 16.36 -2.88
N GLU A 57 13.47 15.69 -2.99
CA GLU A 57 13.55 14.28 -3.39
C GLU A 57 12.72 13.37 -2.47
N ASP A 58 12.83 13.57 -1.16
CA ASP A 58 12.10 12.77 -0.19
C ASP A 58 10.57 12.91 -0.32
N ALA A 59 10.08 14.13 -0.54
CA ALA A 59 8.66 14.38 -0.74
C ALA A 59 8.15 13.75 -2.05
N ARG A 60 8.93 13.83 -3.13
CA ARG A 60 8.61 13.13 -4.40
C ARG A 60 8.62 11.61 -4.22
N TYR A 61 9.64 11.07 -3.55
CA TYR A 61 9.72 9.66 -3.22
C TYR A 61 8.49 9.22 -2.42
N ARG A 62 8.05 10.01 -1.44
CA ARG A 62 6.85 9.70 -0.65
C ARG A 62 5.58 9.68 -1.50
N LEU A 63 5.40 10.64 -2.40
CA LEU A 63 4.26 10.71 -3.31
C LEU A 63 4.20 9.49 -4.24
N ARG A 64 5.35 9.09 -4.81
CA ARG A 64 5.47 7.88 -5.62
C ARG A 64 5.16 6.62 -4.81
N LYS A 65 5.71 6.50 -3.59
CA LYS A 65 5.44 5.39 -2.67
C LYS A 65 3.96 5.32 -2.25
N LEU A 66 3.28 6.46 -2.09
CA LEU A 66 1.85 6.53 -1.73
C LEU A 66 0.93 6.09 -2.86
N ALA A 67 1.29 6.38 -4.11
CA ALA A 67 0.54 5.92 -5.28
C ALA A 67 0.61 4.40 -5.48
N GLY A 68 1.45 3.72 -4.69
CA GLY A 68 1.76 2.31 -4.84
C GLY A 68 2.69 2.10 -6.03
N ASN A 69 3.72 1.28 -5.85
CA ASN A 69 4.05 0.40 -6.95
C ASN A 69 2.78 -0.44 -7.14
N SER A 70 2.17 -0.38 -8.31
CA SER A 70 0.94 -1.12 -8.57
C SER A 70 1.12 -2.58 -8.20
N LEU A 71 0.32 -3.06 -7.24
CA LEU A 71 0.25 -4.47 -6.82
C LEU A 71 -0.59 -5.32 -7.79
N ALA A 72 -0.95 -4.77 -8.96
CA ALA A 72 -1.53 -5.56 -10.02
C ALA A 72 -0.41 -6.27 -10.79
N PRO A 73 -0.53 -7.57 -11.12
CA PRO A 73 0.41 -8.26 -12.02
C PRO A 73 0.43 -7.69 -13.46
N PHE A 74 -0.36 -6.63 -13.71
CA PHE A 74 -0.40 -5.80 -14.92
C PHE A 74 -0.34 -4.31 -14.59
N GLY A 75 0.39 -3.93 -13.55
CA GLY A 75 0.53 -2.54 -13.17
C GLY A 75 1.22 -1.72 -14.24
N ASP A 76 0.43 -1.12 -15.13
CA ASP A 76 0.87 -0.05 -16.01
C ASP A 76 1.62 0.99 -15.16
N PHE A 77 2.83 1.32 -15.57
CA PHE A 77 3.38 2.62 -15.27
C PHE A 77 2.29 3.62 -15.63
N SER A 78 1.75 4.35 -14.65
CA SER A 78 0.99 5.54 -15.00
C SER A 78 1.92 6.38 -15.89
N GLU A 79 1.52 6.70 -17.12
CA GLU A 79 2.29 7.60 -18.01
C GLU A 79 2.62 8.94 -17.31
N SER A 80 1.88 9.27 -16.24
CA SER A 80 2.11 10.38 -15.33
C SER A 80 2.83 9.90 -14.06
N ASP A 81 4.03 10.44 -13.79
CA ASP A 81 4.72 10.30 -12.50
C ASP A 81 3.76 10.77 -11.38
N PRO A 82 3.49 9.99 -10.31
CA PRO A 82 2.62 10.44 -9.22
C PRO A 82 3.09 11.75 -8.54
N SER A 83 4.37 12.06 -8.63
CA SER A 83 4.94 13.33 -8.18
C SER A 83 4.89 14.45 -9.23
N GLU A 84 4.36 14.19 -10.42
CA GLU A 84 4.17 15.19 -11.48
C GLU A 84 3.35 16.38 -10.98
N GLY A 85 3.87 17.58 -11.25
CA GLY A 85 3.32 18.84 -10.76
C GLY A 85 3.76 19.21 -9.34
N TYR A 86 4.49 18.35 -8.62
CA TYR A 86 5.12 18.72 -7.36
C TYR A 86 6.63 18.97 -7.51
N PRO A 87 7.17 20.08 -6.97
CA PRO A 87 6.45 21.19 -6.34
C PRO A 87 6.02 22.31 -7.33
N ASP A 88 6.37 22.22 -8.61
CA ASP A 88 6.33 23.30 -9.59
C ASP A 88 4.92 23.89 -9.87
N ARG A 89 3.85 23.11 -9.72
CA ARG A 89 2.46 23.61 -9.87
C ARG A 89 1.90 24.25 -8.60
N LEU A 90 2.64 24.28 -7.50
CA LEU A 90 2.19 24.94 -6.27
C LEU A 90 2.18 26.46 -6.41
N HIS A 91 1.30 27.11 -5.66
CA HIS A 91 1.21 28.57 -5.62
C HIS A 91 2.55 29.20 -5.18
N ILE A 92 2.91 30.35 -5.77
CA ILE A 92 4.20 31.02 -5.53
C ILE A 92 4.48 31.30 -4.03
N GLN A 93 3.44 31.53 -3.24
CA GLN A 93 3.60 31.73 -1.79
C GLN A 93 4.11 30.47 -1.07
N THR A 94 3.66 29.28 -1.50
CA THR A 94 4.13 28.00 -0.97
C THR A 94 5.58 27.73 -1.41
N LEU A 95 5.89 28.04 -2.67
CA LEU A 95 7.26 27.92 -3.20
C LEU A 95 8.25 28.85 -2.48
N LYS A 96 7.84 30.08 -2.15
CA LYS A 96 8.63 30.98 -1.30
C LYS A 96 8.87 30.39 0.09
N GLY A 97 7.85 29.77 0.69
CA GLY A 97 7.97 29.07 1.98
C GLY A 97 9.05 27.99 1.92
N TYR A 98 8.94 27.06 0.97
CA TYR A 98 9.94 26.00 0.76
C TYR A 98 11.33 26.56 0.45
N PHE A 99 11.43 27.58 -0.40
CA PHE A 99 12.69 28.23 -0.68
C PHE A 99 13.33 28.83 0.58
N GLY A 100 12.53 29.43 1.47
CA GLY A 100 12.99 29.92 2.78
C GLY A 100 13.53 28.80 3.66
N GLU A 101 12.80 27.68 3.77
CA GLU A 101 13.23 26.48 4.53
C GLU A 101 14.56 25.92 3.99
N ILE A 102 14.69 25.81 2.66
CA ILE A 102 15.91 25.37 1.98
C ILE A 102 17.07 26.31 2.28
N PHE A 103 16.84 27.63 2.21
CA PHE A 103 17.87 28.61 2.48
C PHE A 103 18.34 28.61 3.95
N ALA A 104 17.45 28.29 4.90
CA ALA A 104 17.87 28.06 6.28
C ALA A 104 18.84 26.87 6.40
N GLY A 105 18.62 25.81 5.62
CA GLY A 105 19.58 24.70 5.49
C GLY A 105 20.91 25.14 4.86
N ILE A 106 20.85 25.93 3.77
CA ILE A 106 22.03 26.53 3.13
C ILE A 106 22.85 27.33 4.16
N ILE A 107 22.19 28.14 4.98
CA ILE A 107 22.83 28.92 6.04
C ILE A 107 23.51 27.99 7.05
N ALA A 108 22.79 26.97 7.53
CA ALA A 108 23.32 26.01 8.48
C ALA A 108 24.61 25.34 7.98
N GLU A 109 24.61 24.85 6.74
CA GLU A 109 25.72 24.02 6.25
C GLU A 109 26.89 24.80 5.63
N ASN A 110 26.69 26.07 5.23
CA ASN A 110 27.70 26.87 4.51
C ASN A 110 28.21 28.11 5.25
N PHE A 111 27.49 28.67 6.22
CA PHE A 111 27.83 29.98 6.82
C PHE A 111 28.25 29.91 8.29
N ALA A 112 28.45 28.70 8.79
CA ALA A 112 28.90 28.41 10.15
C ALA A 112 28.13 29.20 11.23
N PRO A 113 26.81 28.99 11.40
CA PRO A 113 26.07 29.65 12.47
C PRO A 113 26.73 29.47 13.84
N PHE A 114 26.75 30.53 14.62
CA PHE A 114 27.42 30.62 15.92
C PHE A 114 28.92 30.31 15.87
N GLY A 115 29.55 30.51 14.71
CA GLY A 115 30.96 30.22 14.47
C GLY A 115 31.29 28.72 14.39
N GLN A 116 30.29 27.85 14.19
CA GLN A 116 30.46 26.40 14.12
C GLN A 116 30.19 25.90 12.71
N ASP A 117 31.12 25.20 12.07
CA ASP A 117 31.06 24.79 10.65
C ASP A 117 30.54 23.36 10.43
N ASN A 118 30.31 22.61 11.51
CA ASN A 118 29.90 21.21 11.50
C ASN A 118 28.39 20.99 11.71
N TRP A 119 27.56 21.99 11.39
CA TRP A 119 26.11 21.78 11.28
C TRP A 119 25.78 20.94 10.05
N GLU A 120 24.82 20.04 10.22
CA GLU A 120 24.33 19.12 9.20
C GLU A 120 22.79 19.07 9.22
N VAL A 121 22.17 19.12 8.05
CA VAL A 121 20.73 18.94 7.88
C VAL A 121 20.45 17.49 7.48
N PRO A 122 19.77 16.68 8.30
CA PRO A 122 19.55 15.27 8.01
C PRO A 122 18.50 15.03 6.90
N ALA A 123 17.44 15.85 6.86
CA ALA A 123 16.40 15.82 5.83
C ALA A 123 15.52 17.08 5.89
N PHE A 124 14.80 17.37 4.81
CA PHE A 124 13.74 18.39 4.78
C PHE A 124 12.36 17.77 5.04
N LEU A 125 11.50 18.49 5.75
CA LEU A 125 10.23 17.98 6.27
C LEU A 125 9.05 18.14 5.31
N PHE A 126 9.30 18.37 4.02
CA PHE A 126 8.26 18.74 3.05
C PHE A 126 7.20 17.65 2.83
N ARG A 127 7.52 16.37 3.07
CA ARG A 127 6.53 15.28 3.02
C ARG A 127 5.42 15.40 4.07
N PHE A 128 5.59 16.24 5.09
CA PHE A 128 4.61 16.50 6.13
C PHE A 128 3.80 17.78 5.89
N HIS A 129 3.61 18.17 4.62
CA HIS A 129 2.74 19.27 4.22
C HIS A 129 1.45 18.77 3.51
N PRO A 130 0.53 18.10 4.25
CA PRO A 130 -0.62 17.42 3.64
C PRO A 130 -1.55 18.36 2.88
N VAL A 131 -1.67 19.62 3.32
CA VAL A 131 -2.51 20.63 2.66
C VAL A 131 -2.00 20.93 1.24
N ALA A 132 -0.67 21.04 1.05
CA ALA A 132 -0.09 21.22 -0.28
C ALA A 132 -0.34 20.01 -1.20
N PHE A 133 -0.30 18.79 -0.65
CA PHE A 133 -0.57 17.57 -1.41
C PHE A 133 -2.05 17.39 -1.75
N GLN A 134 -2.96 17.66 -0.81
CA GLN A 134 -4.40 17.68 -1.08
C GLN A 134 -4.75 18.72 -2.15
N HIS A 135 -4.08 19.89 -2.12
CA HIS A 135 -4.28 20.89 -3.15
C HIS A 135 -3.76 20.45 -4.51
N LEU A 136 -2.59 19.81 -4.58
CA LEU A 136 -2.12 19.23 -5.83
C LEU A 136 -3.06 18.18 -6.39
N GLU A 137 -3.63 17.33 -5.54
CA GLU A 137 -4.64 16.36 -5.93
C GLU A 137 -5.89 17.05 -6.48
N PHE A 138 -6.37 18.10 -5.82
CA PHE A 138 -7.45 18.95 -6.34
C PHE A 138 -7.10 19.57 -7.71
N LEU A 139 -5.87 20.05 -7.91
CA LEU A 139 -5.41 20.61 -9.19
C LEU A 139 -5.35 19.54 -10.30
N LYS A 140 -4.99 18.30 -9.96
CA LYS A 140 -5.01 17.16 -10.89
C LYS A 140 -6.44 16.81 -11.31
N GLN A 141 -7.39 16.83 -10.37
CA GLN A 141 -8.79 16.49 -10.62
C GLN A 141 -9.57 17.58 -11.37
N THR A 142 -9.27 18.86 -11.11
CA THR A 142 -10.10 19.98 -11.61
C THR A 142 -9.45 20.80 -12.73
N GLY A 143 -8.13 20.73 -12.89
CA GLY A 143 -7.38 21.60 -13.79
C GLY A 143 -7.38 23.09 -13.39
N GLU A 144 -7.89 23.44 -12.21
CA GLU A 144 -7.93 24.82 -11.71
C GLU A 144 -6.52 25.40 -11.47
N ILE A 145 -6.45 26.72 -11.22
CA ILE A 145 -5.21 27.44 -10.90
C ILE A 145 -4.91 27.33 -9.40
N ALA A 146 -3.62 27.21 -9.06
CA ALA A 146 -3.15 27.11 -7.69
C ALA A 146 -3.57 28.31 -6.82
N LYS A 147 -4.13 28.05 -5.64
CA LYS A 147 -4.53 29.05 -4.64
C LYS A 147 -3.53 29.09 -3.48
N PRO A 148 -3.37 30.23 -2.78
CA PRO A 148 -2.53 30.31 -1.59
C PRO A 148 -3.00 29.31 -0.52
N GLN A 149 -2.06 28.53 0.02
CA GLN A 149 -2.34 27.57 1.09
C GLN A 149 -1.68 28.01 2.41
N PRO A 150 -2.25 27.63 3.56
CA PRO A 150 -1.55 27.69 4.84
C PRO A 150 -0.19 27.00 4.74
N GLY A 151 0.84 27.58 5.36
CA GLY A 151 2.16 26.97 5.44
C GLY A 151 2.18 25.73 6.33
N ARG A 152 3.26 24.94 6.22
CA ARG A 152 3.49 23.78 7.09
C ARG A 152 3.61 24.22 8.55
N THR A 153 3.06 23.42 9.46
CA THR A 153 3.22 23.61 10.90
C THR A 153 4.45 22.85 11.41
N GLY A 154 5.03 23.32 12.52
CA GLY A 154 6.24 22.72 13.11
C GLY A 154 7.50 23.55 12.86
N ASP A 155 8.64 22.87 12.91
CA ASP A 155 9.98 23.43 12.72
C ASP A 155 10.25 23.61 11.22
N ASP A 156 10.63 24.81 10.77
CA ASP A 156 10.82 25.12 9.35
C ASP A 156 12.06 24.39 8.77
N CYS A 157 13.15 24.33 9.52
CA CYS A 157 14.32 23.50 9.19
C CYS A 157 15.06 23.10 10.49
N LEU A 158 15.68 21.92 10.49
CA LEU A 158 16.44 21.41 11.63
C LEU A 158 17.85 21.02 11.18
N ALA A 159 18.85 21.53 11.90
CA ALA A 159 20.24 21.11 11.75
C ALA A 159 20.82 20.67 13.09
N PHE A 160 21.81 19.79 13.04
CA PHE A 160 22.41 19.21 14.24
C PHE A 160 23.93 19.21 14.14
N ARG A 161 24.59 19.24 15.29
CA ARG A 161 26.02 18.97 15.44
C ARG A 161 26.23 17.65 16.14
N ARG A 162 27.16 16.86 15.65
CA ARG A 162 27.57 15.59 16.25
C ARG A 162 29.03 15.66 16.71
N ASN A 163 29.36 14.94 17.78
CA ASN A 163 30.74 14.71 18.17
C ASN A 163 31.38 13.58 17.31
N SER A 164 32.65 13.24 17.58
CA SER A 164 33.38 12.18 16.87
C SER A 164 32.77 10.78 17.02
N GLU A 165 31.93 10.57 18.03
CA GLU A 165 31.22 9.31 18.29
C GLU A 165 29.84 9.27 17.62
N GLY A 166 29.45 10.33 16.88
CA GLY A 166 28.16 10.43 16.22
C GLY A 166 27.00 10.85 17.14
N VAL A 167 27.28 11.24 18.40
CA VAL A 167 26.28 11.70 19.35
C VAL A 167 25.92 13.15 19.07
N ILE A 168 24.62 13.47 19.02
CA ILE A 168 24.15 14.85 18.86
C ILE A 168 24.45 15.66 20.11
N ILE A 169 25.19 16.74 19.94
CA ILE A 169 25.61 17.68 21.00
C ILE A 169 24.92 19.04 20.89
N ALA A 170 24.34 19.37 19.74
CA ALA A 170 23.56 20.60 19.59
C ALA A 170 22.48 20.47 18.52
N SER A 171 21.41 21.25 18.68
CA SER A 171 20.34 21.41 17.69
C SER A 171 20.15 22.88 17.33
N LEU A 172 19.98 23.14 16.03
CA LEU A 172 19.66 24.43 15.45
C LEU A 172 18.22 24.37 14.93
N ILE A 173 17.33 25.13 15.56
CA ILE A 173 15.92 25.22 15.21
C ILE A 173 15.74 26.46 14.35
N CYS A 174 15.44 26.26 13.07
CA CYS A 174 15.31 27.34 12.12
C CYS A 174 13.85 27.77 11.97
N GLU A 175 13.64 29.08 11.87
CA GLU A 175 12.40 29.71 11.44
C GLU A 175 12.70 30.54 10.19
N ALA A 176 12.00 30.27 9.09
CA ALA A 176 12.30 30.85 7.80
C ALA A 176 11.16 31.73 7.28
N LYS A 177 11.54 32.85 6.66
CA LYS A 177 10.64 33.80 6.02
C LYS A 177 11.25 34.23 4.68
N CYS A 178 10.44 34.18 3.63
CA CYS A 178 10.86 34.56 2.29
C CYS A 178 9.80 35.44 1.64
N THR A 179 10.18 36.67 1.28
CA THR A 179 9.27 37.66 0.72
C THR A 179 9.94 38.50 -0.38
N ALA A 180 9.14 38.95 -1.34
CA ALA A 180 9.60 39.86 -2.39
C ALA A 180 9.77 41.30 -1.86
N ASN A 181 8.86 41.74 -0.98
CA ASN A 181 8.85 43.07 -0.39
C ASN A 181 9.11 42.99 1.10
N HIS A 182 9.61 44.08 1.68
CA HIS A 182 9.82 44.13 3.12
C HIS A 182 8.48 44.04 3.88
N ASP A 183 8.47 43.25 4.95
CA ASP A 183 7.35 43.10 5.87
C ASP A 183 7.87 43.00 7.30
N THR A 184 7.65 44.04 8.09
CA THR A 184 8.06 44.12 9.50
C THR A 184 7.28 43.14 10.38
N ASN A 185 6.02 42.83 10.03
CA ASN A 185 5.20 41.91 10.81
C ASN A 185 5.76 40.49 10.71
N MET A 186 6.22 40.06 9.53
CA MET A 186 6.84 38.74 9.36
C MET A 186 8.09 38.56 10.23
N ILE A 187 8.91 39.61 10.38
CA ILE A 187 10.08 39.58 11.27
C ILE A 187 9.62 39.40 12.73
N SER A 188 8.62 40.19 13.15
CA SER A 188 8.05 40.08 14.49
C SER A 188 7.47 38.70 14.76
N GLU A 189 6.70 38.15 13.82
CA GLU A 189 6.08 36.82 13.92
C GLU A 189 7.11 35.70 14.03
N ALA A 190 8.22 35.77 13.27
CA ALA A 190 9.30 34.79 13.35
C ALA A 190 9.91 34.73 14.77
N HIS A 191 10.16 35.91 15.38
CA HIS A 191 10.66 35.97 16.76
C HIS A 191 9.63 35.48 17.79
N ILE A 192 8.34 35.75 17.56
CA ILE A 192 7.26 35.22 18.43
C ILE A 192 7.17 33.69 18.33
N LYS A 193 7.27 33.12 17.12
CA LYS A 193 7.20 31.66 16.92
C LYS A 193 8.41 30.96 17.56
N ALA A 194 9.59 31.55 17.48
CA ALA A 194 10.78 31.05 18.16
C ALA A 194 10.60 30.92 19.69
N ASN A 195 9.81 31.80 20.33
CA ASN A 195 9.51 31.69 21.77
C ASN A 195 8.61 30.52 22.15
N LYS A 196 7.77 30.03 21.22
CA LYS A 196 6.74 29.01 21.52
C LYS A 196 7.28 27.59 21.57
N SER A 197 8.55 27.39 21.19
CA SER A 197 9.18 26.07 21.18
C SER A 197 9.44 25.60 22.62
N SER A 198 9.13 24.32 22.90
CA SER A 198 9.30 23.63 24.21
C SER A 198 10.76 23.51 24.65
N GLY A 199 11.66 24.02 23.82
CA GLY A 199 13.06 24.06 24.09
C GLY A 199 13.87 22.96 23.43
N TYR A 200 13.20 22.09 22.70
CA TYR A 200 13.80 21.06 21.88
C TYR A 200 13.08 21.03 20.53
N PRO A 201 13.71 20.51 19.47
CA PRO A 201 13.04 20.33 18.19
C PRO A 201 11.81 19.44 18.35
N VAL A 202 10.67 19.86 17.80
CA VAL A 202 9.40 19.13 17.91
C VAL A 202 9.26 18.09 16.81
N ASP A 203 9.93 18.28 15.67
CA ASP A 203 9.84 17.42 14.50
C ASP A 203 10.95 16.32 14.41
N ILE A 204 11.59 15.97 15.53
CA ILE A 204 12.48 14.79 15.61
C ILE A 204 11.78 13.49 15.18
N PRO A 205 10.54 13.18 15.61
CA PRO A 205 9.84 11.99 15.14
C PRO A 205 9.70 11.94 13.61
N GLN A 206 9.45 13.09 12.98
CA GLN A 206 9.26 13.25 11.54
C GLN A 206 10.57 13.04 10.78
N LEU A 207 11.70 13.53 11.32
CA LEU A 207 13.02 13.22 10.76
C LEU A 207 13.34 11.72 10.86
N ILE A 208 13.03 11.08 11.98
CA ILE A 208 13.18 9.62 12.13
C ILE A 208 12.30 8.88 11.12
N ASP A 209 11.06 9.35 10.91
CA ASP A 209 10.11 8.77 9.96
C ASP A 209 10.55 8.91 8.49
N ILE A 210 11.26 9.99 8.14
CA ILE A 210 11.92 10.12 6.83
C ILE A 210 13.08 9.13 6.73
N LEU A 211 13.99 9.15 7.69
CA LEU A 211 15.24 8.38 7.62
C LEU A 211 15.02 6.86 7.68
N GLN A 212 13.92 6.40 8.29
CA GLN A 212 13.61 4.96 8.34
C GLN A 212 13.26 4.37 6.97
N ASP A 213 12.88 5.20 5.98
CA ASP A 213 12.56 4.74 4.62
C ASP A 213 13.82 4.48 3.78
N TYR A 214 15.02 4.84 4.27
CA TYR A 214 16.28 4.70 3.54
C TYR A 214 17.18 3.63 4.17
N ASN A 215 17.56 2.64 3.37
CA ASN A 215 18.43 1.53 3.78
C ASN A 215 19.92 1.84 3.50
N ASP A 216 20.45 2.90 4.13
CA ASP A 216 21.87 3.26 4.05
C ASP A 216 22.48 3.57 5.42
N ASP A 217 23.80 3.41 5.52
CA ASP A 217 24.54 3.59 6.78
C ASP A 217 24.40 5.00 7.35
N LEU A 218 24.36 6.03 6.49
CA LEU A 218 24.22 7.41 6.94
C LEU A 218 22.84 7.66 7.55
N SER A 219 21.77 7.20 6.89
CA SER A 219 20.41 7.29 7.40
C SER A 219 20.24 6.52 8.71
N SER A 220 20.84 5.33 8.81
CA SER A 220 20.86 4.51 10.02
C SER A 220 21.59 5.21 11.18
N ASN A 221 22.74 5.82 10.91
CA ASN A 221 23.51 6.58 11.89
C ASN A 221 22.74 7.80 12.40
N TRP A 222 22.09 8.55 11.49
CA TRP A 222 21.24 9.68 11.88
C TRP A 222 20.01 9.25 12.67
N LYS A 223 19.33 8.18 12.24
CA LYS A 223 18.18 7.61 12.94
C LYS A 223 18.55 7.23 14.36
N ASN A 224 19.65 6.51 14.56
CA ASN A 224 20.13 6.12 15.89
C ASN A 224 20.43 7.34 16.76
N ALA A 225 21.16 8.33 16.22
CA ALA A 225 21.51 9.54 16.96
C ALA A 225 20.26 10.35 17.37
N LEU A 226 19.28 10.49 16.48
CA LEU A 226 18.02 11.19 16.72
C LEU A 226 17.13 10.43 17.71
N GLN A 227 17.07 9.10 17.65
CA GLN A 227 16.33 8.28 18.61
C GLN A 227 16.91 8.39 20.02
N VAL A 228 18.25 8.37 20.15
CA VAL A 228 18.94 8.59 21.43
C VAL A 228 18.61 9.98 21.98
N LEU A 229 18.71 11.03 21.16
CA LEU A 229 18.35 12.38 21.59
C LEU A 229 16.88 12.47 22.02
N GLN A 230 15.96 11.92 21.23
CA GLN A 230 14.53 11.92 21.53
C GLN A 230 14.23 11.20 22.86
N LEU A 231 14.87 10.05 23.10
CA LEU A 231 14.72 9.31 24.36
C LEU A 231 15.27 10.12 25.54
N LYS A 232 16.44 10.74 25.39
CA LYS A 232 17.02 11.62 26.42
C LYS A 232 16.10 12.81 26.73
N ILE A 233 15.50 13.44 25.71
CA ILE A 233 14.52 14.52 25.89
C ILE A 233 13.29 14.00 26.66
N LYS A 234 12.69 12.89 26.23
CA LYS A 234 11.50 12.30 26.88
C LYS A 234 11.73 11.93 28.34
N LEU A 235 12.94 11.45 28.67
CA LEU A 235 13.31 11.06 30.03
C LEU A 235 13.85 12.21 30.87
N ASN A 236 13.93 13.44 30.35
CA ASN A 236 14.62 14.57 30.98
C ASN A 236 16.08 14.24 31.38
N LYS A 237 16.77 13.45 30.55
CA LYS A 237 18.17 13.00 30.72
C LYS A 237 19.08 13.53 29.61
N VAL A 238 18.75 14.71 29.07
CA VAL A 238 19.60 15.39 28.09
C VAL A 238 20.93 15.75 28.75
N ASP A 239 22.02 15.59 28.01
CA ASP A 239 23.37 15.93 28.50
C ASP A 239 23.43 17.40 28.92
N LYS A 240 24.15 17.70 30.00
CA LYS A 240 24.38 19.09 30.44
C LYS A 240 25.10 19.92 29.39
N ASN A 241 25.88 19.27 28.52
CA ASN A 241 26.62 19.91 27.44
C ASN A 241 25.82 20.03 26.14
N TYR A 242 24.56 19.58 26.11
CA TYR A 242 23.70 19.73 24.95
C TYR A 242 23.20 21.17 24.82
N GLU A 243 23.32 21.75 23.62
CA GLU A 243 22.90 23.12 23.33
C GLU A 243 21.73 23.15 22.33
N SER A 244 20.70 23.96 22.62
CA SER A 244 19.61 24.24 21.67
C SER A 244 19.63 25.72 21.28
N CYS A 245 19.92 25.97 20.00
CA CYS A 245 20.04 27.29 19.40
C CYS A 245 18.90 27.58 18.42
N TYR A 246 18.61 28.86 18.19
CA TYR A 246 17.63 29.30 17.20
C TYR A 246 18.31 30.03 16.05
N LEU A 247 17.78 29.83 14.86
CA LEU A 247 18.13 30.59 13.67
C LEU A 247 16.87 31.19 13.07
N ILE A 248 16.85 32.50 12.87
CA ILE A 248 15.78 33.17 12.11
C ILE A 248 16.37 33.59 10.77
N SER A 249 15.82 33.06 9.68
CA SER A 249 16.22 33.41 8.31
C SER A 249 15.16 34.29 7.68
N TYR A 250 15.55 35.49 7.23
CA TYR A 250 14.67 36.46 6.58
C TYR A 250 15.20 36.85 5.20
N ILE A 251 14.65 36.25 4.16
CA ILE A 251 14.95 36.57 2.76
C ILE A 251 14.01 37.68 2.29
N CYS A 252 14.59 38.78 1.80
CA CYS A 252 13.85 39.92 1.29
C CYS A 252 14.37 40.39 -0.07
N GLY A 253 13.44 40.60 -1.00
CA GLY A 253 13.70 41.16 -2.33
C GLY A 253 13.97 42.67 -2.33
N GLN A 254 13.59 43.36 -1.26
CA GLN A 254 13.66 44.81 -1.14
C GLN A 254 14.67 45.21 -0.05
N HIS A 255 15.71 45.92 -0.47
CA HIS A 255 16.77 46.37 0.43
C HIS A 255 16.41 47.70 1.10
N PRO A 256 16.86 47.92 2.35
CA PRO A 256 16.67 49.19 3.03
C PRO A 256 17.50 50.31 2.35
N VAL A 257 16.87 51.46 2.10
CA VAL A 257 17.50 52.60 1.40
C VAL A 257 18.26 53.51 2.37
N LYS A 258 17.79 53.62 3.63
CA LYS A 258 18.34 54.55 4.64
C LYS A 258 19.19 53.89 5.71
N LYS A 259 19.14 52.57 5.84
CA LYS A 259 19.86 51.74 6.82
C LYS A 259 20.44 50.54 6.08
N LEU A 260 21.43 49.87 6.66
CA LEU A 260 22.03 48.69 6.03
C LEU A 260 21.19 47.41 6.20
N THR A 261 20.39 47.32 7.27
CA THR A 261 19.63 46.13 7.65
C THR A 261 18.23 46.50 8.13
N TRP A 262 17.28 45.58 7.98
CA TRP A 262 15.94 45.62 8.58
C TRP A 262 15.95 45.09 10.02
N ILE A 263 16.74 44.05 10.28
CA ILE A 263 16.97 43.47 11.59
C ILE A 263 18.12 44.23 12.28
N SER A 264 17.95 44.51 13.56
CA SER A 264 18.95 45.26 14.34
C SER A 264 20.23 44.42 14.52
N PRO A 265 21.42 44.91 14.09
CA PRO A 265 22.65 44.14 14.19
C PRO A 265 23.20 44.00 15.62
N ASN A 266 22.77 44.89 16.52
CA ASN A 266 23.36 45.05 17.86
C ASN A 266 22.44 44.58 18.98
N LYS A 267 21.17 44.27 18.68
CA LYS A 267 20.18 43.94 19.70
C LYS A 267 19.12 43.03 19.12
N VAL A 268 18.80 41.97 19.87
CA VAL A 268 17.69 41.07 19.57
C VAL A 268 16.35 41.81 19.50
N HIS A 269 15.45 41.33 18.64
CA HIS A 269 14.11 41.88 18.50
C HIS A 269 13.35 41.80 19.83
N GLU A 270 12.59 42.85 20.16
CA GLU A 270 11.85 42.97 21.44
C GLU A 270 10.84 41.84 21.70
N LYS A 271 10.38 41.19 20.63
CA LYS A 271 9.43 40.07 20.73
C LYS A 271 10.09 38.74 21.03
N TYR A 272 11.41 38.62 21.00
CA TYR A 272 12.10 37.42 21.44
C TYR A 272 12.39 37.51 22.94
N THR A 273 11.72 36.67 23.73
CA THR A 273 11.67 36.82 25.19
C THR A 273 12.33 35.69 25.95
N ILE A 274 12.83 34.66 25.25
CA ILE A 274 13.52 33.51 25.85
C ILE A 274 15.04 33.73 25.85
N GLU A 275 15.73 33.19 26.86
CA GLU A 275 17.17 33.42 27.07
C GLU A 275 18.09 32.45 26.31
N ARG A 276 17.73 32.09 25.08
CA ARG A 276 18.52 31.17 24.26
C ARG A 276 19.32 31.90 23.21
N ARG A 277 20.39 31.26 22.73
CA ARG A 277 21.21 31.83 21.66
C ARG A 277 20.40 31.90 20.38
N LEU A 278 20.45 33.07 19.75
CA LEU A 278 19.72 33.36 18.52
C LEU A 278 20.69 33.94 17.49
N GLU A 279 20.67 33.37 16.30
CA GLU A 279 21.27 33.98 15.11
C GLU A 279 20.16 34.45 14.17
N ALA A 280 20.08 35.76 13.96
CA ALA A 280 19.17 36.34 12.98
C ALA A 280 19.94 36.61 11.69
N VAL A 281 19.55 35.94 10.62
CA VAL A 281 20.15 36.05 9.30
C VAL A 281 19.21 36.81 8.37
N GLU A 282 19.64 37.99 7.95
CA GLU A 282 18.98 38.80 6.94
C GLU A 282 19.62 38.56 5.58
N ILE A 283 18.81 38.17 4.59
CA ILE A 283 19.27 37.81 3.25
C ILE A 283 18.65 38.76 2.23
N HIS A 284 19.51 39.43 1.49
CA HIS A 284 19.19 40.38 0.45
C HIS A 284 19.44 39.75 -0.91
N LEU A 285 18.37 39.29 -1.57
CA LEU A 285 18.42 38.76 -2.94
C LEU A 285 17.65 39.67 -3.87
N HIS A 286 18.15 39.98 -5.06
CA HIS A 286 17.37 40.76 -6.03
C HIS A 286 16.38 39.85 -6.76
N GLU A 287 15.17 40.34 -7.02
CA GLU A 287 14.18 39.64 -7.84
C GLU A 287 13.84 38.24 -7.29
N VAL A 288 13.65 38.11 -5.97
CA VAL A 288 13.38 36.85 -5.25
C VAL A 288 12.33 35.99 -5.95
N GLU A 289 11.22 36.57 -6.42
CA GLU A 289 10.20 35.81 -7.14
C GLU A 289 10.68 35.20 -8.45
N ASN A 290 11.56 35.91 -9.17
CA ASN A 290 12.15 35.41 -10.40
C ASN A 290 13.09 34.25 -10.08
N ILE A 291 13.94 34.39 -9.06
CA ILE A 291 14.82 33.30 -8.60
C ILE A 291 14.01 32.05 -8.23
N VAL A 292 12.98 32.22 -7.39
CA VAL A 292 12.09 31.13 -6.96
C VAL A 292 11.44 30.48 -8.18
N LYS A 293 10.89 31.26 -9.11
CA LYS A 293 10.31 30.71 -10.35
C LYS A 293 11.35 29.95 -11.17
N THR A 294 12.55 30.48 -11.36
CA THR A 294 13.61 29.84 -12.14
C THR A 294 14.00 28.48 -11.55
N VAL A 295 14.29 28.42 -10.24
CA VAL A 295 14.77 27.19 -9.60
C VAL A 295 13.69 26.09 -9.53
N TYR A 296 12.41 26.46 -9.63
CA TYR A 296 11.30 25.51 -9.64
C TYR A 296 10.73 25.18 -11.03
N ILE A 297 10.83 26.06 -12.04
CA ILE A 297 10.17 25.91 -13.36
C ILE A 297 11.10 25.36 -14.47
N GLN A 298 12.43 25.55 -14.40
CA GLN A 298 13.37 25.07 -15.44
C GLN A 298 13.56 23.53 -15.50
N GLN A 299 12.67 22.76 -14.87
CA GLN A 299 12.77 21.30 -14.72
C GLN A 299 12.65 20.50 -16.03
N LYS A 300 12.35 21.12 -17.19
CA LYS A 300 12.15 20.42 -18.47
C LYS A 300 13.39 20.21 -19.36
N ILE A 301 14.57 20.79 -19.06
CA ILE A 301 15.69 20.85 -20.05
C ILE A 301 16.92 19.99 -19.69
N PHE A 302 17.08 19.50 -18.46
CA PHE A 302 18.25 18.69 -18.07
C PHE A 302 17.89 17.24 -17.70
N THR A 303 17.42 16.48 -18.67
CA THR A 303 17.51 15.00 -18.62
C THR A 303 18.75 14.60 -19.41
N ILE A 304 19.94 14.81 -18.83
CA ILE A 304 21.18 14.20 -19.33
C ILE A 304 21.35 12.88 -18.61
N SER A 305 21.40 11.80 -19.40
CA SER A 305 21.70 10.44 -19.01
C SER A 305 22.85 10.35 -18.01
N ILE A 306 22.56 9.86 -16.81
CA ILE A 306 23.57 9.31 -15.90
C ILE A 306 23.20 7.84 -15.74
N ASP A 307 23.97 6.98 -16.39
CA ASP A 307 23.99 5.55 -16.13
C ASP A 307 24.42 5.32 -14.67
N ILE A 308 23.52 4.76 -13.86
CA ILE A 308 23.85 4.21 -12.54
C ILE A 308 23.69 2.68 -12.62
N PRO A 309 24.70 1.89 -12.25
CA PRO A 309 24.63 0.43 -12.30
C PRO A 309 23.58 -0.11 -11.33
N THR A 310 22.72 -0.98 -11.84
CA THR A 310 21.76 -1.80 -11.10
C THR A 310 22.49 -2.70 -10.10
N GLN A 311 22.29 -2.46 -8.80
CA GLN A 311 22.54 -3.44 -7.75
C GLN A 311 21.23 -3.76 -7.04
N THR A 312 20.81 -4.99 -7.26
CA THR A 312 19.69 -5.73 -6.69
C THR A 312 19.81 -5.90 -5.18
N VAL A 313 18.80 -5.48 -4.40
CA VAL A 313 18.43 -6.08 -3.10
C VAL A 313 16.93 -5.93 -2.86
N GLN A 314 16.27 -7.07 -2.62
CA GLN A 314 14.82 -7.30 -2.51
C GLN A 314 14.21 -6.91 -1.15
N GLN A 315 12.96 -6.46 -1.21
CA GLN A 315 11.97 -6.44 -0.13
C GLN A 315 11.26 -7.80 -0.02
N PRO A 316 10.52 -8.03 1.09
CA PRO A 316 9.18 -8.60 1.00
C PRO A 316 8.13 -7.64 1.60
N ASP A 317 6.93 -7.66 1.00
CA ASP A 317 5.79 -6.82 1.33
C ASP A 317 4.57 -7.67 1.72
N ASP A 318 3.69 -7.03 2.48
CA ASP A 318 2.41 -7.49 3.02
C ASP A 318 1.32 -7.65 1.94
N ALA A 319 0.34 -8.52 2.17
CA ALA A 319 -1.09 -8.21 1.98
C ALA A 319 -2.01 -9.37 2.42
N GLU A 320 -2.89 -9.10 3.39
CA GLU A 320 -4.33 -9.21 3.13
C GLU A 320 -5.13 -8.34 4.13
N VAL A 321 -5.79 -7.32 3.58
CA VAL A 321 -6.85 -6.53 4.24
C VAL A 321 -8.12 -6.64 3.41
N ALA A 322 -9.24 -6.79 4.13
CA ALA A 322 -10.65 -6.53 3.80
C ALA A 322 -11.51 -7.80 3.62
N LYS A 323 -12.55 -8.08 4.43
CA LYS A 323 -13.49 -7.14 5.07
C LYS A 323 -14.33 -7.83 6.16
N ALA A 324 -14.31 -7.30 7.38
CA ALA A 324 -15.50 -7.10 8.24
C ALA A 324 -15.12 -6.31 9.53
N ASN A 325 -15.45 -5.02 9.55
CA ASN A 325 -15.77 -4.18 10.72
C ASN A 325 -14.96 -4.33 12.02
N SER A 326 -13.83 -3.63 12.13
CA SER A 326 -13.56 -2.60 13.15
C SER A 326 -12.22 -1.92 12.84
N ASP A 327 -12.12 -0.60 13.05
CA ASP A 327 -10.91 0.20 12.80
C ASP A 327 -9.67 -0.37 13.51
N TRP A 328 -8.78 -1.01 12.76
CA TRP A 328 -7.46 -1.43 13.23
C TRP A 328 -6.48 -1.44 12.04
N SER A 329 -5.50 -0.54 12.01
CA SER A 329 -4.44 -0.52 10.98
C SER A 329 -3.29 -1.46 11.33
N ASP A 330 -2.64 -2.11 10.37
CA ASP A 330 -1.50 -3.02 10.62
C ASP A 330 -0.33 -2.35 11.33
N LYS A 331 -0.14 -1.03 11.11
CA LYS A 331 0.83 -0.21 11.85
C LYS A 331 0.42 0.01 13.32
N GLN A 332 -0.87 -0.02 13.65
CA GLN A 332 -1.36 -0.06 15.02
C GLN A 332 -1.33 -1.48 15.59
N ALA A 333 -1.59 -2.51 14.78
CA ALA A 333 -1.46 -3.91 15.15
C ALA A 333 -0.03 -4.26 15.54
N ASN A 334 0.96 -3.89 14.71
CA ASN A 334 2.37 -4.10 14.97
C ASN A 334 2.85 -3.27 16.16
N ARG A 335 2.44 -1.99 16.27
CA ARG A 335 2.74 -1.17 17.47
C ARG A 335 2.14 -1.78 18.74
N ARG A 336 0.93 -2.30 18.68
CA ARG A 336 0.25 -2.93 19.82
C ARG A 336 0.80 -4.32 20.11
N TYR A 337 1.24 -5.05 19.09
CA TYR A 337 1.96 -6.32 19.21
C TYR A 337 3.31 -6.10 19.88
N ILE A 338 4.14 -5.18 19.39
CA ILE A 338 5.41 -4.80 20.02
C ILE A 338 5.20 -4.26 21.43
N SER A 339 4.17 -3.43 21.66
CA SER A 339 3.80 -2.97 23.00
C SER A 339 3.39 -4.12 23.91
N LEU A 340 2.59 -5.07 23.42
CA LEU A 340 2.16 -6.26 24.15
C LEU A 340 3.36 -7.17 24.46
N ILE A 341 4.25 -7.40 23.50
CA ILE A 341 5.50 -8.14 23.72
C ILE A 341 6.34 -7.43 24.79
N GLY A 342 6.54 -6.12 24.69
CA GLY A 342 7.26 -5.35 25.71
C GLY A 342 6.59 -5.39 27.09
N GLU A 343 5.26 -5.39 27.16
CA GLU A 343 4.51 -5.57 28.41
C GLU A 343 4.66 -6.99 28.98
N LEU A 344 4.69 -8.02 28.14
CA LEU A 344 4.90 -9.42 28.52
C LEU A 344 6.33 -9.67 28.97
N GLU A 345 7.34 -9.12 28.27
CA GLU A 345 8.76 -9.18 28.63
C GLU A 345 9.03 -8.51 29.98
N ASN A 346 8.48 -7.30 30.20
CA ASN A 346 8.59 -6.59 31.47
C ASN A 346 7.86 -7.32 32.61
N LYS A 347 6.75 -8.02 32.33
CA LYS A 347 6.03 -8.83 33.34
C LYS A 347 6.74 -10.14 33.68
N ASN A 348 7.33 -10.83 32.70
CA ASN A 348 8.16 -12.02 32.93
C ASN A 348 9.41 -11.71 33.77
N GLN A 349 9.92 -10.47 33.73
CA GLN A 349 11.03 -10.03 34.58
C GLN A 349 10.60 -9.58 35.99
N ALA A 350 9.31 -9.24 36.21
CA ALA A 350 8.86 -8.57 37.43
C ALA A 350 7.98 -9.41 38.37
N ASN A 351 7.30 -10.49 37.95
CA ASN A 351 6.55 -11.37 38.86
C ASN A 351 6.17 -12.72 38.21
N ASN A 352 6.35 -13.82 38.95
CA ASN A 352 5.87 -15.19 38.66
C ASN A 352 4.33 -15.34 38.70
N GLN A 353 3.56 -14.35 38.25
CA GLN A 353 2.10 -14.41 38.16
C GLN A 353 1.59 -14.15 36.74
N GLN A 354 1.34 -15.27 36.07
CA GLN A 354 0.24 -15.57 35.14
C GLN A 354 -0.25 -14.45 34.21
N VAL A 355 0.14 -14.55 32.94
CA VAL A 355 -0.60 -13.91 31.84
C VAL A 355 -1.48 -14.96 31.14
N ASN A 356 -2.76 -14.64 30.95
CA ASN A 356 -3.81 -15.47 30.34
C ASN A 356 -4.00 -15.15 28.83
N SER A 357 -2.93 -14.82 28.12
CA SER A 357 -3.02 -14.50 26.69
C SER A 357 -2.99 -15.80 25.87
N LEU A 358 -4.06 -16.11 25.16
CA LEU A 358 -4.17 -17.32 24.34
C LEU A 358 -3.44 -17.11 23.01
N SER A 359 -2.30 -17.76 22.79
CA SER A 359 -1.61 -17.79 21.50
C SER A 359 -2.25 -18.84 20.57
N PRO A 360 -2.66 -18.50 19.33
CA PRO A 360 -3.24 -19.47 18.40
C PRO A 360 -2.34 -20.69 18.13
N LEU A 361 -1.03 -20.48 17.95
CA LEU A 361 -0.08 -21.58 17.73
C LEU A 361 0.06 -22.47 18.97
N ALA A 362 0.06 -21.87 20.17
CA ALA A 362 0.09 -22.63 21.42
C ALA A 362 -1.21 -23.42 21.63
N GLN A 363 -2.37 -22.80 21.35
CA GLN A 363 -3.67 -23.46 21.41
C GLN A 363 -3.78 -24.59 20.39
N LEU A 364 -3.20 -24.44 19.20
CA LEU A 364 -3.16 -25.49 18.18
C LEU A 364 -2.40 -26.73 18.69
N LEU A 365 -1.22 -26.54 19.29
CA LEU A 365 -0.44 -27.64 19.86
C LEU A 365 -1.14 -28.32 21.04
N LEU A 366 -1.73 -27.52 21.93
CA LEU A 366 -2.48 -28.03 23.10
C LEU A 366 -3.75 -28.78 22.68
N HIS A 367 -4.48 -28.25 21.70
CA HIS A 367 -5.69 -28.89 21.17
C HIS A 367 -5.34 -30.19 20.45
N LEU A 368 -4.24 -30.24 19.71
CA LEU A 368 -3.75 -31.46 19.07
C LEU A 368 -3.46 -32.56 20.10
N GLU A 369 -2.80 -32.19 21.19
CA GLU A 369 -2.55 -33.10 22.32
C GLU A 369 -3.85 -33.56 22.99
N GLU A 370 -4.82 -32.66 23.17
CA GLU A 370 -6.13 -32.99 23.73
C GLU A 370 -6.87 -34.01 22.85
N GLN A 371 -6.91 -33.79 21.53
CA GLN A 371 -7.55 -34.74 20.62
C GLN A 371 -6.81 -36.08 20.60
N TRP A 372 -5.47 -36.08 20.63
CA TRP A 372 -4.68 -37.30 20.77
C TRP A 372 -5.06 -38.07 22.05
N ARG A 373 -5.16 -37.38 23.19
CA ARG A 373 -5.59 -38.02 24.44
C ARG A 373 -6.99 -38.60 24.32
N ARG A 374 -7.96 -37.92 23.68
CA ARG A 374 -9.31 -38.47 23.48
C ARG A 374 -9.32 -39.75 22.64
N ILE A 375 -8.44 -39.84 21.63
CA ILE A 375 -8.32 -41.01 20.76
C ILE A 375 -7.75 -42.22 21.54
N PHE A 376 -6.72 -41.99 22.35
CA PHE A 376 -5.99 -43.06 23.04
C PHE A 376 -6.43 -43.29 24.50
N LEU A 377 -7.28 -42.43 25.08
CA LEU A 377 -7.87 -42.49 26.43
C LEU A 377 -9.39 -42.17 26.43
N PRO A 378 -10.24 -42.96 25.75
CA PRO A 378 -11.65 -42.65 25.54
C PRO A 378 -12.52 -42.64 26.81
N ASN A 379 -12.08 -43.25 27.92
CA ASN A 379 -12.84 -43.34 29.18
C ASN A 379 -12.60 -42.16 30.14
N SER A 380 -12.05 -41.04 29.67
CA SER A 380 -11.69 -39.87 30.48
C SER A 380 -12.70 -38.71 30.43
N GLU A 381 -13.89 -38.93 29.86
CA GLU A 381 -14.95 -37.92 29.79
C GLU A 381 -15.48 -37.54 31.18
N GLY A 382 -15.05 -36.38 31.71
CA GLY A 382 -15.59 -35.82 32.95
C GLY A 382 -14.61 -34.98 33.76
N ILE A 383 -13.31 -35.03 33.48
CA ILE A 383 -12.34 -34.15 34.15
C ILE A 383 -12.30 -32.81 33.43
N LEU A 384 -13.14 -31.87 33.86
CA LEU A 384 -13.04 -30.46 33.49
C LEU A 384 -11.64 -29.94 33.82
N LEU A 385 -10.84 -29.72 32.78
CA LEU A 385 -9.44 -29.29 32.75
C LEU A 385 -9.27 -27.86 33.29
N ASN A 386 -9.32 -27.67 34.61
CA ASN A 386 -8.86 -26.44 35.25
C ASN A 386 -7.56 -26.62 36.06
N SER A 387 -6.90 -27.77 35.98
CA SER A 387 -5.52 -27.91 36.45
C SER A 387 -4.77 -29.00 35.69
N LEU A 388 -3.66 -28.62 35.07
CA LEU A 388 -2.66 -29.52 34.46
C LEU A 388 -2.06 -30.51 35.46
N GLU A 389 -2.15 -30.21 36.77
CA GLU A 389 -1.63 -31.04 37.86
C GLU A 389 -2.44 -32.33 38.10
N LEU A 390 -3.76 -32.29 37.90
CA LEU A 390 -4.62 -33.48 38.09
C LEU A 390 -4.49 -34.50 36.94
N THR A 391 -4.15 -34.04 35.74
CA THR A 391 -3.99 -34.90 34.55
C THR A 391 -2.66 -35.68 34.56
N ARG A 392 -1.61 -35.15 35.20
CA ARG A 392 -0.33 -35.86 35.40
C ARG A 392 -0.44 -37.09 36.28
N ASN A 393 -1.35 -37.07 37.27
CA ASN A 393 -1.52 -38.18 38.20
C ASN A 393 -2.39 -39.32 37.61
N TYR A 394 -3.25 -39.03 36.63
CA TYR A 394 -4.06 -40.05 35.94
C TYR A 394 -3.29 -40.77 34.81
N SER A 395 -2.29 -40.12 34.22
CA SER A 395 -1.45 -40.67 33.13
C SER A 395 -0.46 -41.72 33.64
N THR A 396 -0.04 -41.63 34.91
CA THR A 396 0.82 -42.62 35.58
C THR A 396 0.15 -43.97 35.82
N GLU A 397 -1.18 -44.07 35.87
CA GLU A 397 -1.87 -45.36 36.02
C GLU A 397 -2.10 -46.11 34.68
N ASN A 398 -2.00 -45.43 33.53
CA ASN A 398 -2.28 -45.99 32.19
C ASN A 398 -1.05 -46.12 31.27
N ASN A 399 0.19 -46.01 31.78
CA ASN A 399 1.45 -46.13 31.01
C ASN A 399 1.55 -45.20 29.77
N LEU A 400 0.82 -44.08 29.75
CA LEU A 400 0.88 -43.09 28.67
C LEU A 400 1.66 -41.86 29.17
N SER A 401 2.96 -41.80 28.85
CA SER A 401 3.83 -40.66 29.16
C SER A 401 3.77 -39.58 28.07
N ASP A 402 4.25 -38.37 28.39
CA ASP A 402 4.47 -37.30 27.41
C ASP A 402 5.33 -37.77 26.21
N ASP A 403 6.21 -38.76 26.40
CA ASP A 403 7.04 -39.34 25.33
C ASP A 403 6.22 -40.09 24.28
N ASN A 404 5.08 -40.67 24.64
CA ASN A 404 4.21 -41.37 23.68
C ASN A 404 3.54 -40.40 22.70
N PHE A 405 3.15 -39.22 23.19
CA PHE A 405 2.61 -38.17 22.32
C PHE A 405 3.69 -37.61 21.38
N VAL A 406 4.90 -37.38 21.90
CA VAL A 406 6.04 -36.93 21.10
C VAL A 406 6.40 -37.96 20.03
N SER A 407 6.48 -39.24 20.39
CA SER A 407 6.75 -40.32 19.43
C SER A 407 5.65 -40.40 18.36
N TRP A 408 4.38 -40.19 18.75
CA TRP A 408 3.28 -40.11 17.80
C TRP A 408 3.41 -38.90 16.86
N LEU A 409 3.78 -37.73 17.38
CA LEU A 409 4.04 -36.53 16.57
C LEU A 409 5.22 -36.72 15.61
N GLU A 410 6.24 -37.48 15.97
CA GLU A 410 7.40 -37.70 15.10
C GLU A 410 7.10 -38.75 14.00
N GLN A 411 6.25 -39.73 14.27
CA GLN A 411 6.00 -40.86 13.36
C GLN A 411 4.74 -40.70 12.50
N THR A 412 3.77 -39.90 12.94
CA THR A 412 2.48 -39.81 12.25
C THR A 412 2.63 -39.01 10.95
N ALA A 413 2.93 -39.74 9.88
CA ALA A 413 2.67 -39.36 8.50
C ALA A 413 1.17 -39.59 8.24
N PRO A 414 0.50 -38.72 7.47
CA PRO A 414 -0.93 -38.41 7.64
C PRO A 414 -1.78 -39.67 7.83
N LEU A 415 -2.40 -39.80 9.02
CA LEU A 415 -3.21 -40.93 9.45
C LEU A 415 -3.97 -41.57 8.27
N SER A 416 -3.63 -42.82 7.94
CA SER A 416 -4.28 -43.57 6.87
C SER A 416 -5.77 -43.76 7.17
N TYR A 417 -6.61 -43.44 6.19
CA TYR A 417 -8.07 -43.51 6.26
C TYR A 417 -8.58 -44.86 6.79
N SER A 418 -9.52 -44.79 7.74
CA SER A 418 -10.59 -45.77 7.87
C SER A 418 -11.92 -45.02 7.63
N ASN A 419 -12.91 -45.67 7.01
CA ASN A 419 -14.17 -45.00 6.61
C ASN A 419 -15.08 -44.60 7.79
N ASN A 420 -14.68 -44.88 9.04
CA ASN A 420 -15.43 -44.60 10.25
C ASN A 420 -14.51 -43.93 11.30
N LEU A 421 -14.09 -42.70 11.03
CA LEU A 421 -13.34 -41.90 12.00
C LEU A 421 -14.31 -41.28 13.02
N SER A 422 -13.93 -41.30 14.29
CA SER A 422 -14.58 -40.50 15.34
C SER A 422 -14.32 -39.00 15.13
N ASP A 423 -15.18 -38.15 15.70
CA ASP A 423 -15.02 -36.69 15.66
C ASP A 423 -13.65 -36.23 16.20
N ALA A 424 -13.15 -36.90 17.24
CA ALA A 424 -11.82 -36.63 17.80
C ALA A 424 -10.69 -36.95 16.81
N GLN A 425 -10.82 -38.04 16.03
CA GLN A 425 -9.86 -38.38 14.97
C GLN A 425 -9.89 -37.35 13.84
N LEU A 426 -11.07 -36.91 13.41
CA LEU A 426 -11.22 -35.86 12.40
C LEU A 426 -10.59 -34.54 12.89
N SER A 427 -10.88 -34.13 14.13
CA SER A 427 -10.30 -32.91 14.68
C SER A 427 -8.78 -33.00 14.85
N ALA A 428 -8.23 -34.15 15.28
CA ALA A 428 -6.79 -34.36 15.34
C ALA A 428 -6.13 -34.27 13.96
N ILE A 429 -6.78 -34.81 12.92
CA ILE A 429 -6.34 -34.76 11.53
C ILE A 429 -6.23 -33.30 11.06
N GLU A 430 -7.30 -32.51 11.21
CA GLU A 430 -7.35 -31.11 10.80
C GLU A 430 -6.32 -30.25 11.54
N THR A 431 -6.16 -30.50 12.83
CA THR A 431 -5.23 -29.78 13.70
C THR A 431 -3.78 -30.09 13.32
N LEU A 432 -3.48 -31.36 13.04
CA LEU A 432 -2.15 -31.78 12.59
C LEU A 432 -1.82 -31.20 11.20
N ASP A 433 -2.78 -31.20 10.28
CA ASP A 433 -2.60 -30.60 8.95
C ASP A 433 -2.34 -29.09 9.03
N SER A 434 -3.02 -28.41 9.95
CA SER A 434 -2.81 -26.98 10.19
C SER A 434 -1.40 -26.72 10.75
N LEU A 435 -0.93 -27.54 11.69
CA LEU A 435 0.42 -27.45 12.23
C LEU A 435 1.48 -27.73 11.16
N ASP A 436 1.28 -28.78 10.37
CA ASP A 436 2.19 -29.15 9.29
C ASP A 436 2.23 -28.09 8.19
N SER A 437 1.13 -27.40 7.91
CA SER A 437 1.09 -26.29 6.95
C SER A 437 2.01 -25.15 7.39
N ILE A 438 1.97 -24.79 8.68
CA ILE A 438 2.85 -23.75 9.26
C ILE A 438 4.30 -24.18 9.19
N LEU A 439 4.60 -25.41 9.62
CA LEU A 439 5.96 -25.93 9.66
C LEU A 439 6.55 -26.14 8.25
N LEU A 440 5.78 -26.68 7.30
CA LEU A 440 6.24 -26.84 5.91
C LEU A 440 6.52 -25.51 5.24
N SER A 441 5.69 -24.49 5.48
CA SER A 441 5.94 -23.14 4.95
C SER A 441 7.25 -22.59 5.50
N ALA A 442 7.45 -22.66 6.83
CA ALA A 442 8.71 -22.26 7.45
C ALA A 442 9.92 -23.03 6.89
N ILE A 443 9.82 -24.36 6.79
CA ILE A 443 10.91 -25.20 6.27
C ILE A 443 11.27 -24.81 4.84
N VAL A 444 10.28 -24.72 3.95
CA VAL A 444 10.50 -24.43 2.52
C VAL A 444 11.05 -23.02 2.32
N GLU A 445 10.54 -22.01 3.04
CA GLU A 445 11.03 -20.63 2.94
C GLU A 445 12.47 -20.50 3.43
N ILE A 446 12.83 -21.16 4.54
CA ILE A 446 14.21 -21.19 5.02
C ILE A 446 15.12 -21.89 4.00
N GLU A 447 14.70 -23.02 3.45
CA GLU A 447 15.47 -23.77 2.45
C GLU A 447 15.66 -22.97 1.15
N GLN A 448 14.65 -22.22 0.72
CA GLN A 448 14.71 -21.30 -0.42
C GLN A 448 15.66 -20.13 -0.17
N LEU A 449 15.57 -19.47 0.98
CA LEU A 449 16.48 -18.38 1.36
C LEU A 449 17.94 -18.85 1.48
N ALA A 450 18.16 -20.08 1.93
CA ALA A 450 19.48 -20.69 2.03
C ALA A 450 19.96 -21.30 0.70
N ALA A 451 19.10 -21.38 -0.32
CA ALA A 451 19.33 -22.05 -1.60
C ALA A 451 19.89 -23.48 -1.47
N LYS A 452 19.49 -24.22 -0.42
CA LYS A 452 19.98 -25.59 -0.14
C LYS A 452 19.00 -26.39 0.71
N ASP A 453 19.09 -27.71 0.61
CA ASP A 453 18.46 -28.63 1.55
C ASP A 453 19.21 -28.57 2.89
N LEU A 454 18.57 -28.08 3.96
CA LEU A 454 19.21 -27.90 5.27
C LEU A 454 19.56 -29.24 5.92
N SER A 455 20.59 -29.30 6.76
CA SER A 455 20.76 -30.44 7.67
C SER A 455 19.72 -30.41 8.82
N PRO A 456 19.42 -31.55 9.47
CA PRO A 456 18.47 -31.58 10.58
C PRO A 456 18.82 -30.62 11.72
N ASN A 457 20.12 -30.44 12.02
CA ASN A 457 20.58 -29.55 13.08
C ASN A 457 20.42 -28.07 12.70
N GLU A 458 20.71 -27.71 11.44
CA GLU A 458 20.49 -26.35 10.93
C GLU A 458 18.99 -26.01 10.94
N LEU A 459 18.13 -26.96 10.56
CA LEU A 459 16.68 -26.75 10.61
C LEU A 459 16.20 -26.53 12.04
N GLU A 460 16.65 -27.34 12.99
CA GLU A 460 16.32 -27.20 14.41
C GLU A 460 16.68 -25.81 14.95
N GLU A 461 17.88 -25.31 14.67
CA GLU A 461 18.32 -23.98 15.07
C GLU A 461 17.41 -22.86 14.49
N GLN A 462 16.98 -23.02 13.23
CA GLN A 462 16.11 -22.03 12.58
C GLN A 462 14.67 -22.08 13.11
N LEU A 463 14.12 -23.28 13.33
CA LEU A 463 12.80 -23.45 13.96
C LEU A 463 12.79 -22.89 15.38
N GLN A 464 13.88 -23.04 16.12
CA GLN A 464 14.06 -22.43 17.43
C GLN A 464 13.98 -20.90 17.35
N LYS A 465 14.68 -20.29 16.39
CA LYS A 465 14.63 -18.83 16.15
C LYS A 465 13.24 -18.35 15.76
N ILE A 466 12.52 -19.09 14.92
CA ILE A 466 11.14 -18.78 14.54
C ILE A 466 10.26 -18.80 15.78
N TRP A 467 10.37 -19.86 16.59
CA TRP A 467 9.59 -20.01 17.80
C TRP A 467 9.85 -18.87 18.80
N GLN A 468 11.11 -18.54 19.08
CA GLN A 468 11.51 -17.43 19.98
C GLN A 468 10.99 -16.06 19.54
N ARG A 469 10.70 -15.88 18.24
CA ARG A 469 10.13 -14.65 17.67
C ARG A 469 8.60 -14.72 17.56
N SER A 470 7.98 -15.83 17.94
CA SER A 470 6.53 -16.01 17.85
C SER A 470 5.82 -15.49 19.09
N PHE A 471 4.54 -15.13 18.95
CA PHE A 471 3.68 -14.79 20.09
C PHE A 471 3.55 -15.94 21.10
N ALA A 472 3.65 -17.20 20.64
CA ALA A 472 3.55 -18.39 21.50
C ALA A 472 4.67 -18.42 22.55
N HIS A 473 5.88 -17.99 22.21
CA HIS A 473 7.00 -17.94 23.15
C HIS A 473 6.73 -16.99 24.32
N TYR A 474 6.16 -15.82 24.06
CA TYR A 474 5.90 -14.81 25.09
C TYR A 474 4.60 -15.02 25.88
N ALA A 475 3.61 -15.68 25.28
CA ALA A 475 2.27 -15.80 25.86
C ALA A 475 2.00 -17.15 26.56
N SER A 476 2.80 -18.19 26.30
CA SER A 476 2.54 -19.54 26.82
C SER A 476 3.18 -19.79 28.19
N ARG A 477 2.43 -20.39 29.12
CA ARG A 477 2.94 -20.79 30.44
C ARG A 477 3.91 -21.97 30.38
N GLU A 478 3.76 -22.84 29.39
CA GLU A 478 4.59 -24.03 29.14
C GLU A 478 5.45 -23.85 27.89
N GLN A 479 5.97 -22.65 27.70
CA GLN A 479 6.70 -22.24 26.49
C GLN A 479 7.75 -23.29 26.08
N GLU A 480 8.63 -23.70 26.99
CA GLU A 480 9.74 -24.64 26.70
C GLU A 480 9.25 -26.02 26.22
N ARG A 481 8.14 -26.51 26.78
CA ARG A 481 7.53 -27.78 26.36
C ARG A 481 6.94 -27.66 24.96
N LEU A 482 6.19 -26.59 24.69
CA LEU A 482 5.55 -26.35 23.40
C LEU A 482 6.58 -26.08 22.29
N GLU A 483 7.69 -25.40 22.62
CA GLU A 483 8.85 -25.22 21.75
C GLU A 483 9.40 -26.57 21.31
N ASN A 484 9.63 -27.48 22.26
CA ASN A 484 10.14 -28.82 21.96
C ASN A 484 9.17 -29.61 21.06
N LEU A 485 7.84 -29.51 21.26
CA LEU A 485 6.87 -30.14 20.37
C LEU A 485 6.93 -29.57 18.94
N PHE A 486 6.99 -28.25 18.81
CA PHE A 486 7.08 -27.56 17.54
C PHE A 486 8.35 -27.96 16.76
N ILE A 487 9.50 -27.94 17.43
CA ILE A 487 10.80 -28.31 16.85
C ILE A 487 10.81 -29.78 16.43
N ARG A 488 10.37 -30.69 17.31
CA ARG A 488 10.37 -32.13 17.02
C ARG A 488 9.46 -32.47 15.85
N ARG A 489 8.26 -31.89 15.77
CA ARG A 489 7.38 -32.08 14.62
C ARG A 489 8.01 -31.52 13.35
N GLY A 490 8.59 -30.32 13.39
CA GLY A 490 9.26 -29.72 12.23
C GLY A 490 10.43 -30.55 11.72
N ARG A 491 11.25 -31.10 12.62
CA ARG A 491 12.32 -32.04 12.28
C ARG A 491 11.76 -33.31 11.63
N ALA A 492 10.73 -33.91 12.22
CA ALA A 492 10.10 -35.12 11.70
C ALA A 492 9.49 -34.93 10.30
N LEU A 493 8.91 -33.75 10.01
CA LEU A 493 8.38 -33.43 8.68
C LEU A 493 9.47 -33.55 7.61
N LYS A 494 10.70 -33.15 7.92
CA LYS A 494 11.83 -33.28 7.00
C LYS A 494 12.45 -34.68 7.01
N THR A 495 12.68 -35.28 8.18
CA THR A 495 13.48 -36.51 8.28
C THR A 495 12.69 -37.77 8.03
N GLU A 496 11.39 -37.78 8.37
CA GLU A 496 10.56 -38.99 8.33
C GLU A 496 9.37 -38.90 7.37
N ILE A 497 8.72 -37.73 7.27
CA ILE A 497 7.41 -37.64 6.57
C ILE A 497 7.57 -37.19 5.12
N TYR A 498 8.20 -36.03 4.87
CA TYR A 498 8.42 -35.44 3.55
C TYR A 498 9.92 -35.27 3.29
N LYS A 499 10.60 -36.40 3.07
CA LYS A 499 12.07 -36.45 2.93
C LYS A 499 12.59 -35.71 1.70
N ASP A 500 11.84 -35.78 0.60
CA ASP A 500 12.20 -35.11 -0.65
C ASP A 500 11.91 -33.60 -0.59
N MET A 501 12.95 -32.80 -0.84
CA MET A 501 12.87 -31.34 -0.93
C MET A 501 11.90 -30.89 -2.02
N SER A 502 11.87 -31.59 -3.16
CA SER A 502 10.95 -31.27 -4.25
C SER A 502 9.49 -31.50 -3.84
N GLN A 503 9.20 -32.62 -3.16
CA GLN A 503 7.88 -32.90 -2.60
C GLN A 503 7.43 -31.81 -1.60
N ARG A 504 8.29 -31.41 -0.65
CA ARG A 504 7.96 -30.34 0.32
C ARG A 504 7.63 -29.03 -0.38
N ARG A 505 8.48 -28.62 -1.32
CA ARG A 505 8.28 -27.40 -2.11
C ARG A 505 6.98 -27.45 -2.89
N ARG A 506 6.68 -28.56 -3.57
CA ARG A 506 5.44 -28.71 -4.34
C ARG A 506 4.21 -28.68 -3.44
N LEU A 507 4.25 -29.28 -2.24
CA LEU A 507 3.18 -29.18 -1.25
C LEU A 507 2.98 -27.71 -0.81
N TYR A 508 4.06 -26.99 -0.50
CA TYR A 508 3.99 -25.57 -0.19
C TYR A 508 3.35 -24.75 -1.33
N ARG A 509 3.72 -25.01 -2.60
CA ARG A 509 3.15 -24.32 -3.77
C ARG A 509 1.65 -24.51 -3.93
N THR A 510 1.10 -25.63 -3.46
CA THR A 510 -0.36 -25.82 -3.51
C THR A 510 -1.13 -24.83 -2.65
N SER A 511 -0.49 -24.25 -1.62
CA SER A 511 -1.15 -23.46 -0.57
C SER A 511 -2.30 -24.23 0.13
N LEU A 512 -2.24 -25.57 0.09
CA LEU A 512 -3.19 -26.46 0.72
C LEU A 512 -2.55 -27.17 1.91
N PRO A 513 -3.35 -27.58 2.90
CA PRO A 513 -2.86 -28.48 3.93
C PRO A 513 -2.34 -29.78 3.30
N PRO A 514 -1.35 -30.46 3.90
CA PRO A 514 -0.58 -31.48 3.20
C PRO A 514 -1.41 -32.65 2.65
N ARG A 515 -2.50 -33.05 3.32
CA ARG A 515 -3.41 -34.08 2.80
C ARG A 515 -4.10 -33.64 1.51
N ASP A 516 -4.74 -32.47 1.52
CA ASP A 516 -5.40 -31.88 0.35
C ASP A 516 -4.37 -31.58 -0.76
N GLY A 517 -3.19 -31.10 -0.39
CA GLY A 517 -2.06 -30.87 -1.29
C GLY A 517 -1.61 -32.14 -2.01
N ASN A 518 -1.49 -33.27 -1.29
CA ASN A 518 -1.14 -34.56 -1.90
C ASN A 518 -2.24 -35.08 -2.86
N GLN A 519 -3.52 -34.86 -2.52
CA GLN A 519 -4.62 -35.19 -3.43
C GLN A 519 -4.54 -34.35 -4.71
N LEU A 520 -4.27 -33.04 -4.58
CA LEU A 520 -4.07 -32.16 -5.73
C LEU A 520 -2.85 -32.57 -6.55
N LEU A 521 -1.71 -32.91 -5.92
CA LEU A 521 -0.52 -33.40 -6.63
C LEU A 521 -0.79 -34.67 -7.43
N THR A 522 -1.64 -35.55 -6.91
CA THR A 522 -2.08 -36.76 -7.62
C THR A 522 -2.98 -36.42 -8.81
N LEU A 523 -3.86 -35.43 -8.66
CA LEU A 523 -4.77 -34.99 -9.71
C LEU A 523 -4.12 -34.08 -10.77
N TYR A 524 -3.01 -33.43 -10.41
CA TYR A 524 -2.35 -32.38 -11.17
C TYR A 524 -2.00 -32.78 -12.62
N PRO A 525 -1.42 -33.96 -12.92
CA PRO A 525 -1.09 -34.33 -14.30
C PRO A 525 -2.32 -34.33 -15.23
N ARG A 526 -3.45 -34.87 -14.74
CA ARG A 526 -4.72 -34.88 -15.47
C ARG A 526 -5.29 -33.47 -15.64
N LEU A 527 -5.21 -32.64 -14.61
CA LEU A 527 -5.66 -31.25 -14.68
C LEU A 527 -4.84 -30.43 -15.68
N LYS A 528 -3.51 -30.58 -15.67
CA LYS A 528 -2.62 -29.92 -16.62
C LYS A 528 -2.95 -30.32 -18.05
N GLU A 529 -3.13 -31.62 -18.32
CA GLU A 529 -3.55 -32.11 -19.62
C GLU A 529 -4.87 -31.47 -20.08
N GLN A 530 -5.89 -31.45 -19.21
CA GLN A 530 -7.17 -30.82 -19.54
C GLN A 530 -7.06 -29.31 -19.78
N LEU A 531 -6.25 -28.60 -19.00
CA LEU A 531 -5.99 -27.18 -19.22
C LEU A 531 -5.33 -26.93 -20.58
N THR A 532 -4.41 -27.80 -21.03
CA THR A 532 -3.72 -27.65 -22.32
C THR A 532 -4.61 -27.82 -23.55
N VAL A 533 -5.79 -28.43 -23.42
CA VAL A 533 -6.78 -28.53 -24.52
C VAL A 533 -7.23 -27.15 -25.01
N GLY A 534 -7.18 -26.13 -24.15
CA GLY A 534 -7.63 -24.76 -24.44
C GLY A 534 -6.82 -23.95 -25.46
N ARG A 535 -5.85 -24.55 -26.18
CA ARG A 535 -5.03 -23.82 -27.16
C ARG A 535 -5.84 -23.19 -28.28
N ASP A 536 -6.91 -23.85 -28.70
CA ASP A 536 -7.77 -23.39 -29.80
C ASP A 536 -8.98 -22.58 -29.32
N TYR A 537 -9.03 -22.19 -28.05
CA TYR A 537 -10.21 -21.56 -27.42
C TYR A 537 -10.74 -20.33 -28.17
N ALA A 538 -9.84 -19.53 -28.76
CA ALA A 538 -10.22 -18.32 -29.48
C ALA A 538 -11.15 -18.59 -30.67
N ILE A 539 -11.03 -19.75 -31.32
CA ILE A 539 -11.81 -20.11 -32.51
C ILE A 539 -12.95 -21.09 -32.20
N TRP A 540 -13.10 -21.49 -30.93
CA TRP A 540 -14.18 -22.35 -30.50
C TRP A 540 -15.54 -21.67 -30.51
N THR A 541 -16.56 -22.49 -30.71
CA THR A 541 -17.96 -22.12 -30.49
C THR A 541 -18.22 -21.86 -29.00
N VAL A 542 -19.30 -21.15 -28.71
CA VAL A 542 -19.76 -20.86 -27.35
C VAL A 542 -19.95 -22.15 -26.52
N GLU A 543 -20.47 -23.23 -27.14
CA GLU A 543 -20.64 -24.52 -26.47
C GLU A 543 -19.31 -25.18 -26.11
N GLU A 544 -18.34 -25.19 -27.03
CA GLU A 544 -17.00 -25.74 -26.77
C GLU A 544 -16.29 -24.97 -25.65
N ARG A 545 -16.36 -23.63 -25.69
CA ARG A 545 -15.82 -22.75 -24.64
C ARG A 545 -16.46 -23.03 -23.28
N PHE A 546 -17.78 -23.18 -23.22
CA PHE A 546 -18.48 -23.49 -21.98
C PHE A 546 -18.11 -24.88 -21.45
N ASN A 547 -18.15 -25.90 -22.30
CA ASN A 547 -17.83 -27.29 -21.93
C ASN A 547 -16.40 -27.42 -21.39
N TYR A 548 -15.45 -26.68 -21.95
CA TYR A 548 -14.08 -26.63 -21.44
C TYR A 548 -14.01 -26.13 -20.00
N ILE A 549 -14.64 -24.99 -19.69
CA ILE A 549 -14.68 -24.44 -18.33
C ILE A 549 -15.42 -25.39 -17.39
N GLN A 550 -16.57 -25.93 -17.82
CA GLN A 550 -17.36 -26.89 -17.06
C GLN A 550 -16.54 -28.13 -16.66
N ASN A 551 -15.75 -28.69 -17.58
CA ASN A 551 -14.93 -29.86 -17.32
C ASN A 551 -13.85 -29.58 -16.28
N ILE A 552 -13.19 -28.42 -16.35
CA ILE A 552 -12.17 -28.02 -15.37
C ILE A 552 -12.80 -27.82 -13.99
N VAL A 553 -13.94 -27.13 -13.91
CA VAL A 553 -14.71 -26.98 -12.67
C VAL A 553 -15.08 -28.36 -12.08
N SER A 554 -15.59 -29.27 -12.90
CA SER A 554 -15.96 -30.62 -12.47
C SER A 554 -14.78 -31.40 -11.88
N ILE A 555 -13.60 -31.31 -12.51
CA ILE A 555 -12.40 -32.01 -12.02
C ILE A 555 -11.90 -31.39 -10.72
N LEU A 556 -11.74 -30.06 -10.66
CA LEU A 556 -11.24 -29.37 -9.46
C LEU A 556 -12.16 -29.58 -8.25
N THR A 557 -13.48 -29.52 -8.46
CA THR A 557 -14.48 -29.62 -7.38
C THR A 557 -14.71 -31.06 -6.92
N SER A 558 -14.05 -32.05 -7.53
CA SER A 558 -13.96 -33.41 -6.99
C SER A 558 -13.07 -33.51 -5.75
N LEU A 559 -12.19 -32.52 -5.53
CA LEU A 559 -11.43 -32.38 -4.30
C LEU A 559 -12.31 -31.76 -3.22
N SER A 560 -12.35 -32.37 -2.04
CA SER A 560 -13.19 -31.94 -0.91
C SER A 560 -12.99 -30.45 -0.57
N LYS A 561 -11.75 -29.96 -0.64
CA LYS A 561 -11.42 -28.56 -0.34
C LYS A 561 -12.03 -27.54 -1.29
N PHE A 562 -12.22 -27.92 -2.55
CA PHE A 562 -12.81 -27.08 -3.59
C PHE A 562 -14.24 -27.47 -3.94
N GLN A 563 -14.82 -28.43 -3.22
CA GLN A 563 -16.18 -28.90 -3.45
C GLN A 563 -17.16 -27.72 -3.44
N LEU A 564 -18.11 -27.70 -4.36
CA LEU A 564 -19.11 -26.63 -4.40
C LEU A 564 -20.16 -26.83 -3.31
N SER A 565 -20.73 -25.75 -2.79
CA SER A 565 -21.89 -25.81 -1.91
C SER A 565 -23.11 -26.35 -2.67
N ASP A 566 -24.01 -27.00 -1.94
CA ASP A 566 -25.26 -27.48 -2.51
C ASP A 566 -26.09 -26.35 -3.13
N THR A 567 -26.76 -26.66 -4.23
CA THR A 567 -27.71 -25.78 -4.88
C THR A 567 -29.14 -26.03 -4.38
N SER A 568 -30.07 -25.15 -4.75
CA SER A 568 -31.50 -25.42 -4.52
C SER A 568 -31.96 -26.64 -5.31
N VAL A 569 -32.92 -27.40 -4.77
CA VAL A 569 -33.43 -28.70 -5.28
C VAL A 569 -33.68 -28.79 -6.80
N ASN A 570 -34.03 -27.68 -7.47
CA ASN A 570 -34.41 -27.67 -8.90
C ASN A 570 -33.37 -27.06 -9.85
N VAL A 571 -32.17 -26.72 -9.37
CA VAL A 571 -31.14 -26.05 -10.17
C VAL A 571 -29.78 -26.68 -9.88
N THR A 572 -29.00 -26.98 -10.90
CA THR A 572 -27.62 -27.49 -10.76
C THR A 572 -26.60 -26.37 -10.79
N TRP A 573 -25.40 -26.59 -10.24
CA TRP A 573 -24.32 -25.61 -10.32
C TRP A 573 -23.96 -25.27 -11.78
N ASN A 574 -24.09 -26.26 -12.68
CA ASN A 574 -23.80 -26.10 -14.10
C ASN A 574 -24.78 -25.14 -14.78
N GLU A 575 -26.05 -25.19 -14.41
CA GLU A 575 -27.07 -24.26 -14.92
C GLU A 575 -26.82 -22.82 -14.45
N ILE A 576 -26.37 -22.65 -13.19
CA ILE A 576 -26.00 -21.33 -12.65
C ILE A 576 -24.75 -20.80 -13.37
N LEU A 577 -23.73 -21.64 -13.56
CA LEU A 577 -22.52 -21.27 -14.28
C LEU A 577 -22.82 -20.89 -15.75
N ARG A 578 -23.70 -21.66 -16.42
CA ARG A 578 -24.11 -21.35 -17.79
C ARG A 578 -24.80 -20.00 -17.88
N TRP A 579 -25.74 -19.73 -16.99
CA TRP A 579 -26.38 -18.41 -16.91
C TRP A 579 -25.38 -17.29 -16.65
N TRP A 580 -24.37 -17.54 -15.84
CA TRP A 580 -23.38 -16.53 -15.50
C TRP A 580 -22.47 -16.16 -16.67
N LEU A 581 -21.92 -17.17 -17.36
CA LEU A 581 -20.94 -17.01 -18.43
C LEU A 581 -21.57 -16.73 -19.81
N ASP A 582 -22.79 -17.23 -20.03
CA ASP A 582 -23.56 -17.04 -21.26
C ASP A 582 -25.06 -16.99 -20.96
N HIS A 583 -25.50 -15.81 -20.51
CA HIS A 583 -26.89 -15.59 -20.11
C HIS A 583 -27.88 -15.65 -21.29
N HIS A 584 -27.40 -15.54 -22.53
CA HIS A 584 -28.26 -15.46 -23.71
C HIS A 584 -28.83 -16.83 -24.04
N THR A 585 -27.96 -17.85 -24.11
CA THR A 585 -28.34 -19.22 -24.46
C THR A 585 -28.72 -20.06 -23.23
N ALA A 586 -28.53 -19.54 -22.01
CA ALA A 586 -28.80 -20.28 -20.79
C ALA A 586 -30.25 -20.82 -20.72
N PRO A 587 -30.43 -22.14 -20.53
CA PRO A 587 -31.75 -22.76 -20.55
C PRO A 587 -32.59 -22.39 -19.33
N LYS A 588 -31.94 -22.10 -18.20
CA LYS A 588 -32.57 -21.62 -16.97
C LYS A 588 -32.02 -20.24 -16.61
N LYS A 589 -32.92 -19.37 -16.15
CA LYS A 589 -32.61 -18.02 -15.69
C LYS A 589 -33.22 -17.80 -14.31
N PRO A 590 -32.55 -17.08 -13.40
CA PRO A 590 -33.13 -16.77 -12.10
C PRO A 590 -34.33 -15.84 -12.28
N SER A 591 -35.37 -16.06 -11.47
CA SER A 591 -36.39 -15.04 -11.25
C SER A 591 -35.81 -13.83 -10.50
N VAL A 592 -36.53 -12.70 -10.50
CA VAL A 592 -36.08 -11.45 -9.85
C VAL A 592 -35.67 -11.66 -8.38
N SER A 593 -36.35 -12.54 -7.65
CA SER A 593 -36.03 -12.85 -6.24
C SER A 593 -34.85 -13.82 -6.06
N GLN A 594 -34.40 -14.48 -7.13
CA GLN A 594 -33.31 -15.44 -7.11
C GLN A 594 -31.98 -14.86 -7.61
N ILE A 595 -31.99 -13.72 -8.32
CA ILE A 595 -30.78 -13.09 -8.89
C ILE A 595 -29.69 -12.94 -7.83
N SER A 596 -29.98 -12.30 -6.69
CA SER A 596 -28.98 -12.08 -5.63
C SER A 596 -28.44 -13.39 -5.05
N LYS A 597 -29.26 -14.44 -4.97
CA LYS A 597 -28.84 -15.77 -4.50
C LYS A 597 -27.90 -16.44 -5.49
N TRP A 598 -28.17 -16.33 -6.79
CA TRP A 598 -27.30 -16.89 -7.83
C TRP A 598 -25.98 -16.14 -7.88
N HIS A 599 -25.97 -14.81 -7.78
CA HIS A 599 -24.73 -14.02 -7.65
C HIS A 599 -23.91 -14.42 -6.42
N SER A 600 -24.57 -14.59 -5.26
CA SER A 600 -23.89 -15.05 -4.03
C SER A 600 -23.30 -16.45 -4.22
N TYR A 601 -24.04 -17.36 -4.88
CA TYR A 601 -23.56 -18.70 -5.19
C TYR A 601 -22.32 -18.64 -6.09
N ILE A 602 -22.36 -17.83 -7.17
CA ILE A 602 -21.24 -17.67 -8.10
C ILE A 602 -20.01 -17.12 -7.39
N SER A 603 -20.17 -16.06 -6.60
CA SER A 603 -19.07 -15.45 -5.85
C SER A 603 -18.41 -16.45 -4.90
N GLN A 604 -19.20 -17.23 -4.17
CA GLN A 604 -18.68 -18.19 -3.20
C GLN A 604 -18.04 -19.42 -3.85
N ASN A 605 -18.66 -19.95 -4.91
CA ASN A 605 -18.29 -21.24 -5.49
C ASN A 605 -17.30 -21.11 -6.63
N PHE A 606 -17.55 -20.21 -7.56
CA PHE A 606 -16.68 -20.01 -8.72
C PHE A 606 -15.65 -18.91 -8.46
N GLY A 607 -16.11 -17.77 -7.93
CA GLY A 607 -15.24 -16.62 -7.63
C GLY A 607 -14.18 -16.89 -6.57
N TYR A 608 -14.51 -17.72 -5.56
CA TYR A 608 -13.59 -18.11 -4.48
C TYR A 608 -13.08 -19.55 -4.62
N ARG A 609 -13.93 -20.59 -4.43
CA ARG A 609 -13.45 -21.99 -4.34
C ARG A 609 -12.75 -22.48 -5.61
N PHE A 610 -13.37 -22.29 -6.77
CA PHE A 610 -12.76 -22.69 -8.05
C PHE A 610 -11.49 -21.89 -8.35
N ASN A 611 -11.52 -20.56 -8.21
CA ASN A 611 -10.35 -19.72 -8.45
C ASN A 611 -9.18 -20.05 -7.52
N TRP A 612 -9.45 -20.41 -6.26
CA TRP A 612 -8.43 -20.90 -5.34
C TRP A 612 -7.78 -22.18 -5.86
N GLY A 613 -8.58 -23.18 -6.25
CA GLY A 613 -8.06 -24.42 -6.81
C GLY A 613 -7.31 -24.25 -8.13
N LEU A 614 -7.79 -23.37 -9.01
CA LEU A 614 -7.09 -23.00 -10.23
C LEU A 614 -5.74 -22.36 -9.93
N GLY A 615 -5.68 -21.43 -8.96
CA GLY A 615 -4.44 -20.80 -8.51
C GLY A 615 -3.42 -21.82 -8.01
N SER A 616 -3.86 -22.81 -7.21
CA SER A 616 -3.00 -23.91 -6.75
C SER A 616 -2.43 -24.74 -7.91
N VAL A 617 -3.22 -24.98 -8.98
CA VAL A 617 -2.74 -25.71 -10.17
C VAL A 617 -1.75 -24.87 -10.98
N ILE A 618 -2.00 -23.57 -11.15
CA ILE A 618 -1.10 -22.66 -11.86
C ILE A 618 0.24 -22.56 -11.10
N ALA A 619 0.21 -22.45 -9.77
CA ALA A 619 1.42 -22.43 -8.96
C ALA A 619 2.28 -23.71 -9.13
N LEU A 620 1.64 -24.88 -9.28
CA LEU A 620 2.34 -26.13 -9.60
C LEU A 620 2.91 -26.14 -11.02
N ALA A 621 2.21 -25.56 -12.01
CA ALA A 621 2.73 -25.44 -13.36
C ALA A 621 3.94 -24.50 -13.46
N ILE A 622 3.93 -23.41 -12.71
CA ILE A 622 5.09 -22.52 -12.56
C ILE A 622 6.24 -23.28 -11.88
N ASP A 623 5.99 -24.00 -10.77
CA ASP A 623 7.03 -24.78 -10.09
C ASP A 623 7.68 -25.82 -11.02
N GLU A 624 6.88 -26.53 -11.82
CA GLU A 624 7.36 -27.51 -12.78
C GLU A 624 8.17 -26.85 -13.92
N ALA A 625 7.70 -25.73 -14.46
CA ALA A 625 8.36 -25.03 -15.57
C ALA A 625 9.73 -24.46 -15.20
N PHE A 626 9.87 -23.97 -13.97
CA PHE A 626 11.10 -23.35 -13.48
C PHE A 626 11.91 -24.25 -12.54
N GLY A 627 11.61 -25.55 -12.49
CA GLY A 627 12.37 -26.52 -11.68
C GLY A 627 12.41 -26.20 -10.18
N GLY A 628 11.43 -25.43 -9.69
CA GLY A 628 11.36 -24.98 -8.30
C GLY A 628 12.03 -23.65 -7.99
N GLU A 629 12.65 -22.98 -8.98
CA GLU A 629 13.24 -21.65 -8.79
C GLU A 629 12.17 -20.59 -8.54
N LEU A 630 12.53 -19.57 -7.74
CA LEU A 630 11.70 -18.39 -7.52
C LEU A 630 11.90 -17.44 -8.69
N VAL A 631 11.07 -17.60 -9.72
CA VAL A 631 11.03 -16.71 -10.89
C VAL A 631 9.88 -15.73 -10.73
N GLU A 632 10.14 -14.47 -11.05
CA GLU A 632 9.10 -13.44 -11.12
C GLU A 632 8.05 -13.84 -12.17
N SER A 633 6.79 -13.86 -11.76
CA SER A 633 5.68 -14.23 -12.64
C SER A 633 5.38 -13.07 -13.58
N SER A 634 6.00 -13.09 -14.76
CA SER A 634 5.79 -12.10 -15.82
C SER A 634 5.00 -12.70 -17.00
N LEU A 635 4.43 -11.84 -17.84
CA LEU A 635 3.67 -12.28 -19.03
C LEU A 635 4.56 -12.95 -20.06
N GLU A 636 5.80 -12.50 -20.17
CA GLU A 636 6.82 -13.05 -21.06
C GLU A 636 7.14 -14.51 -20.68
N ASN A 637 7.06 -14.82 -19.39
CA ASN A 637 7.34 -16.14 -18.84
C ASN A 637 6.14 -17.09 -18.91
N TRP A 638 4.94 -16.62 -19.27
CA TRP A 638 3.72 -17.43 -19.28
C TRP A 638 3.84 -18.65 -20.21
N SER A 639 4.41 -18.46 -21.41
CA SER A 639 4.59 -19.53 -22.40
C SER A 639 5.40 -20.72 -21.88
N GLN A 640 6.33 -20.47 -20.94
CA GLN A 640 7.20 -21.48 -20.35
C GLN A 640 6.44 -22.43 -19.42
N THR A 641 5.28 -22.01 -18.88
CA THR A 641 4.40 -22.87 -18.08
C THR A 641 3.80 -24.04 -18.87
N GLY A 642 3.78 -23.93 -20.19
CA GLY A 642 3.12 -24.86 -21.11
C GLY A 642 1.59 -24.76 -21.12
N LEU A 643 1.00 -23.82 -20.35
CA LEU A 643 -0.44 -23.58 -20.31
C LEU A 643 -0.87 -22.57 -21.38
N PRO A 644 -2.02 -22.79 -22.06
CA PRO A 644 -2.53 -21.83 -23.04
C PRO A 644 -3.05 -20.56 -22.35
N TRP A 645 -3.09 -19.45 -23.10
CA TRP A 645 -3.51 -18.14 -22.59
C TRP A 645 -4.93 -18.14 -22.03
N ILE A 646 -5.82 -19.02 -22.47
CA ILE A 646 -7.15 -19.12 -21.85
C ILE A 646 -7.10 -19.46 -20.34
N VAL A 647 -6.10 -20.21 -19.90
CA VAL A 647 -5.94 -20.55 -18.47
C VAL A 647 -5.59 -19.30 -17.66
N PHE A 648 -4.82 -18.40 -18.26
CA PHE A 648 -4.52 -17.08 -17.70
C PHE A 648 -5.80 -16.27 -17.47
N TRP A 649 -6.70 -16.28 -18.45
CA TRP A 649 -7.93 -15.49 -18.44
C TRP A 649 -9.07 -16.08 -17.62
N MET A 650 -9.00 -17.37 -17.27
CA MET A 650 -10.09 -18.11 -16.64
C MET A 650 -10.69 -17.41 -15.41
N LYS A 651 -9.84 -16.82 -14.56
CA LYS A 651 -10.29 -16.05 -13.40
C LYS A 651 -11.15 -14.86 -13.82
N GLU A 652 -10.69 -14.08 -14.80
CA GLU A 652 -11.40 -12.90 -15.29
C GLU A 652 -12.72 -13.28 -15.98
N LEU A 653 -12.77 -14.41 -16.71
CA LEU A 653 -14.01 -14.93 -17.28
C LEU A 653 -15.07 -15.19 -16.19
N ILE A 654 -14.65 -15.82 -15.09
CA ILE A 654 -15.52 -16.09 -13.93
C ILE A 654 -15.89 -14.80 -13.19
N VAL A 655 -14.99 -13.83 -13.08
CA VAL A 655 -15.27 -12.55 -12.39
C VAL A 655 -16.27 -11.70 -13.18
N TRP A 656 -16.06 -11.57 -14.49
CA TRP A 656 -16.88 -10.69 -15.33
C TRP A 656 -18.12 -11.39 -15.91
N GLY A 657 -18.14 -12.73 -15.88
CA GLY A 657 -19.26 -13.54 -16.35
C GLY A 657 -19.41 -13.51 -17.86
N THR A 658 -18.32 -13.79 -18.57
CA THR A 658 -18.29 -13.91 -20.04
C THR A 658 -17.39 -15.07 -20.45
N LEU A 659 -17.57 -15.58 -21.66
CA LEU A 659 -16.70 -16.59 -22.30
C LEU A 659 -15.64 -15.95 -23.20
N ASP A 660 -15.50 -14.63 -23.18
CA ASP A 660 -14.60 -13.90 -24.07
C ASP A 660 -13.51 -13.16 -23.27
N PRO A 661 -12.24 -13.60 -23.37
CA PRO A 661 -11.11 -12.97 -22.69
C PRO A 661 -10.95 -11.47 -22.98
N VAL A 662 -11.23 -11.06 -24.22
CA VAL A 662 -11.10 -9.66 -24.63
C VAL A 662 -12.23 -8.84 -24.03
N ALA A 663 -13.46 -9.37 -24.02
CA ALA A 663 -14.58 -8.72 -23.37
C ALA A 663 -14.35 -8.59 -21.86
N ALA A 664 -13.81 -9.62 -21.20
CA ALA A 664 -13.45 -9.57 -19.79
C ALA A 664 -12.41 -8.48 -19.51
N TYR A 665 -11.38 -8.35 -20.36
CA TYR A 665 -10.37 -7.29 -20.24
C TYR A 665 -10.97 -5.89 -20.45
N LEU A 666 -11.82 -5.72 -21.47
CA LEU A 666 -12.49 -4.44 -21.75
C LEU A 666 -13.36 -4.00 -20.57
N LEU A 667 -14.16 -4.90 -20.00
CA LEU A 667 -14.97 -4.63 -18.80
C LEU A 667 -14.12 -4.23 -17.58
N ALA A 668 -12.91 -4.78 -17.48
CA ALA A 668 -12.00 -4.50 -16.38
C ALA A 668 -11.23 -3.17 -16.53
N LYS A 669 -10.98 -2.72 -17.76
CA LYS A 669 -9.99 -1.67 -18.03
C LYS A 669 -10.50 -0.43 -18.78
N VAL A 670 -11.63 -0.53 -19.47
CA VAL A 670 -12.15 0.59 -20.29
C VAL A 670 -13.39 1.16 -19.63
N GLU A 671 -13.28 2.40 -19.13
CA GLU A 671 -14.35 3.08 -18.36
C GLU A 671 -15.67 3.20 -19.12
N ASP A 672 -15.62 3.40 -20.45
CA ASP A 672 -16.80 3.55 -21.30
C ASP A 672 -17.47 2.20 -21.66
N VAL A 673 -16.87 1.07 -21.29
CA VAL A 673 -17.42 -0.28 -21.54
C VAL A 673 -18.15 -0.76 -20.28
N THR A 674 -19.47 -0.57 -20.26
CA THR A 674 -20.29 -0.76 -19.04
C THR A 674 -21.14 -2.02 -19.06
N THR A 675 -21.25 -2.72 -20.20
CA THR A 675 -22.06 -3.94 -20.33
C THR A 675 -21.33 -5.06 -21.06
N ARG A 676 -21.64 -6.32 -20.71
CA ARG A 676 -21.05 -7.51 -21.37
C ARG A 676 -21.28 -7.52 -22.87
N LYS A 677 -22.51 -7.22 -23.29
CA LYS A 677 -22.87 -7.15 -24.70
C LYS A 677 -22.00 -6.15 -25.46
N GLN A 678 -21.83 -4.95 -24.93
CA GLN A 678 -20.96 -3.92 -25.52
C GLN A 678 -19.51 -4.41 -25.59
N ALA A 679 -19.00 -5.03 -24.52
CA ALA A 679 -17.65 -5.56 -24.48
C ALA A 679 -17.43 -6.69 -25.51
N GLU A 680 -18.38 -7.60 -25.66
CA GLU A 680 -18.35 -8.72 -26.61
C GLU A 680 -18.44 -8.24 -28.06
N GLU A 681 -19.25 -7.21 -28.34
CA GLU A 681 -19.32 -6.56 -29.65
C GLU A 681 -17.99 -5.88 -30.01
N LEU A 682 -17.37 -5.16 -29.07
CA LEU A 682 -16.06 -4.55 -29.28
C LEU A 682 -14.95 -5.59 -29.41
N ALA A 683 -15.01 -6.68 -28.66
CA ALA A 683 -14.06 -7.79 -28.76
C ALA A 683 -13.96 -8.36 -30.18
N GLN A 684 -15.05 -8.38 -30.96
CA GLN A 684 -15.01 -8.82 -32.36
C GLN A 684 -14.07 -7.99 -33.23
N THR A 685 -13.94 -6.69 -32.94
CA THR A 685 -13.03 -5.81 -33.69
C THR A 685 -11.56 -6.19 -33.44
N TYR A 686 -11.23 -6.58 -32.20
CA TYR A 686 -9.92 -7.14 -31.87
C TYR A 686 -9.68 -8.48 -32.58
N TYR A 687 -10.63 -9.42 -32.55
CA TYR A 687 -10.43 -10.72 -33.20
C TYR A 687 -10.23 -10.57 -34.72
N HIS A 688 -10.95 -9.66 -35.37
CA HIS A 688 -10.70 -9.34 -36.77
C HIS A 688 -9.28 -8.78 -36.97
N TYR A 689 -8.88 -7.82 -36.14
CA TYR A 689 -7.53 -7.22 -36.18
C TYR A 689 -6.39 -8.24 -35.97
N ILE A 690 -6.51 -9.12 -34.98
CA ILE A 690 -5.43 -10.05 -34.59
C ILE A 690 -5.34 -11.24 -35.55
N SER A 691 -6.46 -11.71 -36.11
CA SER A 691 -6.48 -12.86 -37.03
C SER A 691 -5.74 -12.62 -38.34
N GLU A 692 -5.49 -11.36 -38.71
CA GLU A 692 -4.65 -10.99 -39.86
C GLU A 692 -3.14 -11.00 -39.54
N ARG A 693 -2.78 -11.01 -38.25
CA ARG A 693 -1.41 -10.81 -37.76
C ARG A 693 -0.82 -12.08 -37.14
N GLU A 694 -1.64 -12.82 -36.41
CA GLU A 694 -1.28 -14.07 -35.76
C GLU A 694 -1.95 -15.23 -36.48
N SER A 695 -1.24 -16.35 -36.64
CA SER A 695 -1.80 -17.58 -37.22
C SER A 695 -2.22 -18.60 -36.17
N GLU A 696 -1.62 -18.54 -34.98
CA GLU A 696 -1.86 -19.47 -33.89
C GLU A 696 -3.03 -18.99 -33.02
N PRO A 697 -4.14 -19.74 -32.90
CA PRO A 697 -5.32 -19.31 -32.15
C PRO A 697 -5.04 -18.95 -30.69
N ASN A 698 -4.06 -19.61 -30.06
CA ASN A 698 -3.66 -19.31 -28.69
C ASN A 698 -3.12 -17.88 -28.54
N GLU A 699 -2.42 -17.36 -29.56
CA GLU A 699 -1.84 -16.00 -29.54
C GLU A 699 -2.89 -14.91 -29.71
N TYR A 700 -4.10 -15.25 -30.17
CA TYR A 700 -5.22 -14.31 -30.17
C TYR A 700 -5.58 -13.92 -28.73
N LEU A 701 -5.35 -14.83 -27.78
CA LEU A 701 -5.62 -14.61 -26.37
C LEU A 701 -4.39 -14.12 -25.61
N ASN A 702 -3.28 -13.81 -26.30
CA ASN A 702 -2.09 -13.28 -25.65
C ASN A 702 -2.42 -11.96 -24.94
N ALA A 703 -2.17 -11.91 -23.63
CA ALA A 703 -2.55 -10.76 -22.82
C ALA A 703 -1.81 -9.48 -23.21
N VAL A 704 -0.58 -9.60 -23.71
CA VAL A 704 0.18 -8.47 -24.24
C VAL A 704 -0.46 -7.91 -25.51
N ASN A 705 -0.94 -8.79 -26.41
CA ASN A 705 -1.60 -8.38 -27.66
C ASN A 705 -2.93 -7.65 -27.38
N ILE A 706 -3.75 -8.20 -26.49
CA ILE A 706 -5.02 -7.59 -26.07
C ILE A 706 -4.77 -6.22 -25.44
N LYS A 707 -3.83 -6.14 -24.50
CA LYS A 707 -3.44 -4.89 -23.83
C LYS A 707 -2.99 -3.83 -24.82
N ASN A 708 -2.01 -4.15 -25.68
CA ASN A 708 -1.47 -3.21 -26.66
C ASN A 708 -2.56 -2.70 -27.62
N TRP A 709 -3.46 -3.58 -28.05
CA TRP A 709 -4.59 -3.18 -28.90
C TRP A 709 -5.54 -2.22 -28.18
N VAL A 710 -5.88 -2.46 -26.91
CA VAL A 710 -6.70 -1.54 -26.10
C VAL A 710 -5.98 -0.20 -25.91
N GLU A 711 -4.70 -0.20 -25.53
CA GLU A 711 -3.94 1.03 -25.36
C GLU A 711 -3.90 1.85 -26.66
N GLN A 712 -3.70 1.21 -27.81
CA GLN A 712 -3.72 1.89 -29.11
C GLN A 712 -5.12 2.43 -29.45
N SER A 713 -6.16 1.61 -29.25
CA SER A 713 -7.54 1.93 -29.62
C SER A 713 -8.22 2.95 -28.70
N TYR A 714 -7.74 3.08 -27.46
CA TYR A 714 -8.33 3.92 -26.41
C TYR A 714 -7.34 4.90 -25.77
N SER A 715 -6.18 5.14 -26.39
CA SER A 715 -5.19 6.13 -25.91
C SER A 715 -5.79 7.53 -25.80
N SER A 716 -5.33 8.27 -24.77
CA SER A 716 -5.79 9.60 -24.34
C SER A 716 -5.84 10.70 -25.41
N VAL A 717 -5.33 10.43 -26.61
CA VAL A 717 -5.21 11.40 -27.72
C VAL A 717 -6.57 11.70 -28.36
N GLU A 718 -7.58 10.83 -28.24
CA GLU A 718 -8.91 11.03 -28.83
C GLU A 718 -10.04 11.35 -27.84
N ARG A 719 -9.73 11.67 -26.57
CA ARG A 719 -10.71 12.18 -25.57
C ARG A 719 -11.17 13.64 -25.83
N HIS A 720 -11.12 14.09 -27.08
CA HIS A 720 -11.53 15.43 -27.52
C HIS A 720 -12.68 15.44 -28.53
N LEU A 721 -13.40 14.32 -28.68
CA LEU A 721 -14.74 14.38 -29.25
C LEU A 721 -15.71 14.84 -28.15
N PRO A 722 -16.40 15.99 -28.31
CA PRO A 722 -17.37 16.44 -27.33
C PRO A 722 -18.52 15.44 -27.27
N THR A 723 -18.57 14.64 -26.21
CA THR A 723 -19.76 13.86 -25.88
C THR A 723 -20.94 14.84 -25.74
N PRO A 724 -22.09 14.56 -26.39
CA PRO A 724 -23.27 15.40 -26.28
C PRO A 724 -23.66 15.52 -24.80
N LYS A 725 -23.93 16.75 -24.35
CA LYS A 725 -24.29 17.04 -22.96
C LYS A 725 -25.79 17.36 -22.88
N PRO A 726 -26.51 16.88 -21.84
CA PRO A 726 -27.84 17.38 -21.56
C PRO A 726 -27.80 18.89 -21.32
N PRO A 727 -28.88 19.63 -21.64
CA PRO A 727 -28.96 21.04 -21.28
C PRO A 727 -28.73 21.23 -19.78
N ASN A 728 -27.84 22.15 -19.41
CA ASN A 728 -27.52 22.44 -18.00
C ASN A 728 -28.76 22.83 -17.17
N ARG A 729 -29.79 23.36 -17.85
CA ARG A 729 -31.08 23.71 -17.26
C ARG A 729 -32.21 23.33 -18.21
N ILE A 730 -33.19 22.61 -17.70
CA ILE A 730 -34.39 22.20 -18.42
C ILE A 730 -35.57 22.80 -17.67
N ASN A 731 -36.31 23.71 -18.30
CA ASN A 731 -37.50 24.29 -17.67
C ASN A 731 -38.60 23.24 -17.56
N VAL A 732 -39.27 23.17 -16.42
CA VAL A 732 -40.29 22.15 -16.15
C VAL A 732 -41.57 22.76 -15.58
N ASN A 733 -42.69 22.09 -15.80
CA ASN A 733 -43.95 22.35 -15.12
C ASN A 733 -44.08 21.42 -13.92
N LEU A 734 -44.37 21.97 -12.73
CA LEU A 734 -44.54 21.18 -11.51
C LEU A 734 -45.88 20.45 -11.53
N LEU A 735 -45.87 19.17 -11.16
CA LEU A 735 -47.07 18.32 -11.04
C LEU A 735 -47.58 18.25 -9.60
N LYS A 736 -46.84 18.82 -8.65
CA LYS A 736 -47.15 18.84 -7.21
C LYS A 736 -47.00 20.25 -6.64
N ASP A 737 -47.67 20.51 -5.52
CA ASP A 737 -47.50 21.72 -4.73
C ASP A 737 -46.34 21.55 -3.74
N PHE A 738 -45.29 22.36 -3.92
CA PHE A 738 -44.09 22.36 -3.07
C PHE A 738 -44.09 23.48 -2.02
N SER A 739 -45.17 24.26 -1.89
CA SER A 739 -45.25 25.41 -0.97
C SER A 739 -45.00 25.05 0.50
N LYS A 740 -45.28 23.80 0.88
CA LYS A 740 -45.07 23.26 2.24
C LYS A 740 -43.92 22.25 2.33
N ALA A 741 -43.16 22.05 1.24
CA ALA A 741 -42.09 21.08 1.21
C ALA A 741 -40.89 21.55 2.06
N PRO A 742 -40.26 20.65 2.86
CA PRO A 742 -39.11 21.00 3.69
C PRO A 742 -37.83 21.24 2.87
N SER A 743 -37.74 20.66 1.68
CA SER A 743 -36.66 20.90 0.72
C SER A 743 -37.21 21.53 -0.56
N LYS A 744 -36.46 22.49 -1.09
CA LYS A 744 -36.73 23.14 -2.38
C LYS A 744 -36.07 22.42 -3.56
N ASN A 745 -35.08 21.56 -3.28
CA ASN A 745 -34.34 20.80 -4.26
C ASN A 745 -34.60 19.30 -4.11
N TRP A 746 -34.90 18.63 -5.22
CA TRP A 746 -35.29 17.23 -5.26
C TRP A 746 -34.46 16.48 -6.30
N ARG A 747 -33.85 15.36 -5.92
CA ARG A 747 -33.23 14.46 -6.90
C ARG A 747 -34.33 13.78 -7.69
N VAL A 748 -34.22 13.81 -9.00
CA VAL A 748 -35.23 13.28 -9.91
C VAL A 748 -34.63 12.38 -10.98
N VAL A 749 -35.42 11.45 -11.49
CA VAL A 749 -35.09 10.54 -12.58
C VAL A 749 -35.98 10.87 -13.78
N PRO A 750 -35.41 11.12 -14.97
CA PRO A 750 -36.18 11.32 -16.19
C PRO A 750 -36.80 10.00 -16.67
N VAL A 751 -38.08 10.03 -17.02
CA VAL A 751 -38.79 8.95 -17.70
C VAL A 751 -39.45 9.52 -18.94
N GLU A 752 -39.09 8.99 -20.09
CA GLU A 752 -39.61 9.42 -21.38
C GLU A 752 -41.02 8.84 -21.60
N ILE A 753 -42.01 9.71 -21.85
CA ILE A 753 -43.40 9.33 -22.14
C ILE A 753 -43.84 10.11 -23.39
N GLY A 754 -43.78 9.45 -24.55
CA GLY A 754 -44.02 10.11 -25.84
C GLY A 754 -42.99 11.20 -26.12
N ASP A 755 -43.46 12.42 -26.38
CA ASP A 755 -42.61 13.60 -26.63
C ASP A 755 -42.28 14.40 -25.37
N ASP A 756 -42.64 13.90 -24.19
CA ASP A 756 -42.40 14.53 -22.89
C ASP A 756 -41.45 13.69 -22.02
N ILE A 757 -40.79 14.37 -21.09
CA ILE A 757 -40.03 13.78 -19.98
C ILE A 757 -40.78 14.08 -18.69
N GLN A 758 -41.18 13.02 -17.98
CA GLN A 758 -41.66 13.12 -16.60
C GLN A 758 -40.52 12.87 -15.63
N TRP A 759 -40.42 13.73 -14.62
CA TRP A 759 -39.37 13.70 -13.60
C TRP A 759 -39.92 13.08 -12.34
N PHE A 760 -39.44 11.88 -12.01
CA PHE A 760 -39.87 11.12 -10.85
C PHE A 760 -38.90 11.31 -9.69
N ASP A 761 -39.41 11.36 -8.45
CA ASP A 761 -38.53 11.19 -7.30
C ASP A 761 -37.99 9.76 -7.20
N LEU A 762 -37.07 9.53 -6.27
CA LEU A 762 -36.47 8.20 -6.04
C LEU A 762 -37.48 7.16 -5.52
N ALA A 763 -38.66 7.59 -5.04
CA ALA A 763 -39.74 6.72 -4.60
C ALA A 763 -40.76 6.41 -5.72
N GLY A 764 -40.54 6.94 -6.93
CA GLY A 764 -41.39 6.70 -8.09
C GLY A 764 -42.62 7.60 -8.19
N PHE A 765 -42.64 8.76 -7.52
CA PHE A 765 -43.71 9.75 -7.67
C PHE A 765 -43.35 10.83 -8.69
N PRO A 766 -44.23 11.16 -9.66
CA PRO A 766 -43.97 12.21 -10.64
C PRO A 766 -44.06 13.59 -9.98
N LEU A 767 -42.97 14.36 -10.09
CA LEU A 767 -42.80 15.68 -9.48
C LEU A 767 -42.93 16.82 -10.50
N ALA A 768 -42.46 16.62 -11.73
CA ALA A 768 -42.48 17.63 -12.78
C ALA A 768 -42.54 17.01 -14.19
N ILE A 769 -42.87 17.81 -15.20
CA ILE A 769 -42.90 17.40 -16.61
C ILE A 769 -42.34 18.49 -17.51
N CYS A 770 -41.67 18.12 -18.60
CA CYS A 770 -41.28 19.02 -19.68
C CYS A 770 -41.34 18.34 -21.04
N GLN A 771 -41.40 19.13 -22.10
CA GLN A 771 -41.18 18.62 -23.45
C GLN A 771 -39.74 18.14 -23.59
N LYS A 772 -39.55 17.04 -24.33
CA LYS A 772 -38.24 16.45 -24.60
C LYS A 772 -37.34 17.43 -25.35
N PRO A 773 -36.14 17.78 -24.81
CA PRO A 773 -35.20 18.64 -25.52
C PRO A 773 -34.72 18.02 -26.84
N GLU A 774 -34.47 18.84 -27.87
CA GLU A 774 -34.05 18.37 -29.22
C GLU A 774 -32.79 17.50 -29.22
N LYS A 775 -31.89 17.66 -28.23
CA LYS A 775 -30.64 16.89 -28.10
C LYS A 775 -30.67 15.89 -26.93
N TRP A 776 -31.87 15.50 -26.48
CA TRP A 776 -32.00 14.54 -25.39
C TRP A 776 -31.60 13.13 -25.83
N GLN A 777 -30.76 12.48 -25.03
CA GLN A 777 -30.36 11.09 -25.21
C GLN A 777 -30.66 10.30 -23.93
N SER A 778 -31.18 9.09 -24.08
CA SER A 778 -31.66 8.27 -22.96
C SER A 778 -30.53 7.79 -22.04
N ASP A 779 -29.32 7.70 -22.57
CA ASP A 779 -28.09 7.32 -21.89
C ASP A 779 -27.49 8.45 -21.02
N PHE A 780 -28.03 9.67 -21.09
CA PHE A 780 -27.66 10.73 -20.14
C PHE A 780 -27.93 10.34 -18.68
N LEU A 781 -28.86 9.43 -18.42
CA LEU A 781 -29.09 8.88 -17.08
C LEU A 781 -27.86 8.13 -16.52
N ASN A 782 -27.03 7.56 -17.40
CA ASN A 782 -25.86 6.77 -17.00
C ASN A 782 -24.71 7.67 -16.52
N THR A 783 -24.70 8.93 -16.96
CA THR A 783 -23.57 9.85 -16.78
C THR A 783 -23.94 11.16 -16.10
N TYR A 784 -25.23 11.44 -15.85
CA TYR A 784 -25.70 12.67 -15.20
C TYR A 784 -26.74 12.41 -14.11
N ASP A 785 -26.57 13.11 -13.00
CA ASP A 785 -27.58 13.33 -11.98
C ASP A 785 -28.47 14.52 -12.33
N PHE A 786 -29.76 14.40 -12.01
CA PHE A 786 -30.75 15.45 -12.26
C PHE A 786 -31.37 15.95 -10.96
N MET A 787 -31.37 17.26 -10.77
CA MET A 787 -31.89 17.94 -9.59
C MET A 787 -32.96 18.95 -9.99
N LEU A 788 -34.20 18.71 -9.55
CA LEU A 788 -35.33 19.62 -9.66
C LEU A 788 -35.22 20.74 -8.61
N ASP A 789 -35.17 21.98 -9.06
CA ASP A 789 -35.40 23.18 -8.26
C ASP A 789 -36.88 23.55 -8.38
N ALA A 790 -37.65 23.27 -7.32
CA ALA A 790 -39.09 23.49 -7.29
C ALA A 790 -39.47 24.98 -7.15
N GLU A 791 -38.56 25.84 -6.66
CA GLU A 791 -38.82 27.28 -6.52
C GLU A 791 -38.69 27.97 -7.87
N ASN A 792 -37.62 27.64 -8.61
CA ASN A 792 -37.30 28.24 -9.90
C ASN A 792 -37.82 27.46 -11.11
N ARG A 793 -38.44 26.28 -10.89
CA ARG A 793 -39.11 25.43 -11.89
C ARG A 793 -38.19 24.97 -13.03
N PHE A 794 -37.01 24.49 -12.68
CA PHE A 794 -36.11 23.85 -13.65
C PHE A 794 -35.46 22.60 -13.06
N VAL A 795 -35.02 21.70 -13.93
CA VAL A 795 -34.14 20.59 -13.60
C VAL A 795 -32.74 20.92 -14.10
N SER A 796 -31.76 20.77 -13.22
CA SER A 796 -30.34 20.90 -13.55
C SER A 796 -29.71 19.53 -13.70
N SER A 797 -28.80 19.39 -14.66
CA SER A 797 -27.98 18.21 -14.86
C SER A 797 -26.58 18.44 -14.28
N LYS A 798 -26.02 17.43 -13.63
CA LYS A 798 -24.63 17.41 -13.15
C LYS A 798 -24.02 16.07 -13.50
N ILE A 799 -22.76 16.06 -13.97
CA ILE A 799 -22.07 14.80 -14.27
C ILE A 799 -22.00 13.93 -13.00
N TYR A 800 -22.30 12.65 -13.17
CA TYR A 800 -22.15 11.59 -12.19
C TYR A 800 -20.66 11.52 -11.80
N VAL A 801 -20.34 11.77 -10.52
CA VAL A 801 -18.97 11.74 -9.98
C VAL A 801 -18.67 10.37 -9.43
#